data_AF-A0ABD1BIH8-F1
#
_entry.id   AF-A0ABD1BIH8-F1
#
_cell.length_a   1.000
_cell.length_b   1.000
_cell.length_c   1.000
_cell.angle_alpha   90.00
_cell.angle_beta   90.00
_cell.angle_gamma   90.00
#
_symmetry.space_group_name_H-M   'P 1'
#
loop_
_entity.id
_entity.type
_entity.pdbx_description
1 polymer ?
#
loop_
_entity_poly.entity_id
_entity_poly.type
_entity_poly.pdbx_seq_one_letter_code
_entity_poly.pdbx_strand_id
1 'polypeptide(L)'
;MSADDKKPINQLKRTSISHKQYMTGMNSLSHHFLIPTTIHKSSRAASPYFLRANSPSTLRITSPSNPRATSSHDSQSIQNQTLEVLEWRALCNQLSPFASTTMGLSATKNAEIPVGNSPEESRNLLNETAAALAAMEIIESRRLGLSEIQDLSDIVERASTGQLLTVRELCTVRSSLMAATSTFQKLLEAANHDNRVTPLVHILKGCDFKETLKKKIGFCIDCNMSMILDRASEDLEIIRSERRRNMENLDSLLKQVSMRIYQAGGIDRPMITKRRSRMCVAIRATHKSLLPGGVVLSVSSSRATCFIEPKEAVELNNMEVRYSNSEKAEEMAILSILTSEVSNAQRDISHLLDRILELDIAFARASHAKWMNGVYPNVTSEHSKTLDLSSEDDESLAVDIDSAQHPLLLGSVLGSPKGRDIFPVPIDIKVESRAKVVVISGPNTGGKTALLKTLGLISLMSKSGMYLPAKNCPRLPWFDLILADIGDPQSLEQSLSTFSGHISRIRHILDIVSENSLVLLDEICSGTDPSEGVALATSILKYIKNRVNVAVVSTHYGDLSRLKDNESQFQNAAMEFSMETFQPTFRVLWGRTGASNALRVAKSIGFNRRILENAHKWTEKLNPEQEVERKGSLFQSLMEERNKLKLQATKTSAFHRDLMNLYHELEHESHDLEKRERALLKKETQNVQEDLNSAKSKLQKLVADFKSQLEIAQADQYNSLILKTEETVADIIESCCPKDLASVEEPYSDYSPQAGEKVVVIGLGGKLGTVVEEPGDDDETVLVQHGKIRVRIKRKDIKPLPRSTISQTSNRSKRQVNMKDLGSVLQMQSEPVRIQTSKNTLDLRGMRAEEAIRQLDMAIAGRDTGSILFIIHGMGTGVIKELVLERLSKHTRVSRYEQANPINHGCTVAYIK
;
A
#
# COMPACT_ATOMS: atom_id res chain seq x y z
N MET A 1 17.69 -67.36 18.48
CA MET A 1 18.29 -68.68 18.17
C MET A 1 19.70 -68.42 17.66
N SER A 2 20.71 -69.13 18.20
CA SER A 2 22.09 -69.32 17.69
C SER A 2 22.93 -68.09 17.24
N ALA A 3 24.20 -67.94 17.62
CA ALA A 3 25.01 -68.61 18.64
C ALA A 3 26.28 -67.78 18.93
N ASP A 4 26.95 -68.14 20.03
CA ASP A 4 28.23 -67.70 20.59
C ASP A 4 29.40 -67.39 19.63
N ASP A 5 30.28 -66.45 19.98
CA ASP A 5 31.51 -66.70 20.77
C ASP A 5 32.27 -65.38 21.08
N LYS A 6 32.46 -65.00 22.34
CA LYS A 6 33.62 -65.25 23.25
C LYS A 6 34.97 -64.56 22.87
N LYS A 7 35.36 -63.57 23.71
CA LYS A 7 36.59 -63.41 24.54
C LYS A 7 37.95 -64.01 24.06
N PRO A 8 39.14 -63.56 24.56
CA PRO A 8 39.44 -62.73 25.74
C PRO A 8 40.41 -61.53 25.44
N ILE A 9 40.70 -60.52 26.28
CA ILE A 9 41.47 -60.46 27.55
C ILE A 9 42.79 -61.27 27.54
N ASN A 10 43.97 -60.62 27.43
CA ASN A 10 44.86 -60.45 28.60
C ASN A 10 46.07 -59.52 28.38
N GLN A 11 46.74 -59.21 29.51
CA GLN A 11 47.81 -58.23 29.66
C GLN A 11 49.26 -58.78 29.54
N LEU A 12 50.19 -57.81 29.46
CA LEU A 12 51.49 -57.71 30.18
C LEU A 12 52.77 -58.35 29.62
N LYS A 13 53.85 -57.54 29.78
CA LYS A 13 55.30 -57.87 29.83
C LYS A 13 55.90 -58.26 28.47
N ARG A 14 57.15 -57.91 28.14
CA ARG A 14 58.33 -57.27 28.80
C ARG A 14 59.16 -56.64 27.63
N THR A 15 60.26 -55.88 27.73
CA THR A 15 61.40 -55.82 28.67
C THR A 15 62.27 -54.59 28.32
N SER A 16 63.18 -54.19 29.24
CA SER A 16 64.53 -53.61 28.99
C SER A 16 64.71 -52.37 28.09
N ILE A 17 65.60 -51.39 28.32
CA ILE A 17 66.51 -50.89 29.39
C ILE A 17 67.55 -50.03 28.64
N SER A 18 68.22 -49.10 29.33
CA SER A 18 69.33 -48.25 28.86
C SER A 18 68.92 -47.06 27.97
N HIS A 19 69.52 -45.87 28.10
CA HIS A 19 70.40 -45.38 29.17
C HIS A 19 70.33 -43.83 29.30
N LYS A 20 70.61 -43.34 30.52
CA LYS A 20 71.56 -42.26 30.87
C LYS A 20 72.03 -41.28 29.76
N GLN A 21 72.27 -39.98 30.00
CA GLN A 21 72.22 -39.16 31.23
C GLN A 21 72.25 -37.66 30.84
N TYR A 22 71.44 -36.85 31.53
CA TYR A 22 71.81 -35.62 32.27
C TYR A 22 72.64 -34.46 31.68
N MET A 23 72.37 -33.29 32.29
CA MET A 23 73.14 -32.04 32.38
C MET A 23 73.00 -31.02 31.23
N THR A 24 72.89 -29.69 31.43
CA THR A 24 72.29 -28.78 32.44
C THR A 24 72.90 -27.39 32.23
N GLY A 25 72.11 -26.32 32.35
CA GLY A 25 72.59 -24.94 32.55
C GLY A 25 73.02 -24.18 31.27
N MET A 26 73.13 -22.84 31.29
CA MET A 26 72.74 -21.87 32.34
C MET A 26 72.72 -20.43 31.77
N ASN A 27 71.88 -19.55 32.33
CA ASN A 27 72.01 -18.09 32.50
C ASN A 27 72.49 -17.14 31.37
N SER A 28 71.68 -16.11 31.06
CA SER A 28 71.94 -14.64 31.20
C SER A 28 70.90 -13.84 30.37
N LEU A 29 70.14 -12.86 30.90
CA LEU A 29 70.49 -11.46 31.28
C LEU A 29 71.07 -10.66 30.09
N SER A 30 70.62 -9.44 29.73
CA SER A 30 69.70 -8.49 30.40
C SER A 30 69.24 -7.33 29.47
N HIS A 31 68.17 -6.62 29.87
CA HIS A 31 67.75 -5.22 29.57
C HIS A 31 68.37 -4.40 28.42
N HIS A 32 67.52 -3.73 27.62
CA HIS A 32 67.13 -2.32 27.89
C HIS A 32 65.91 -1.80 27.10
N PHE A 33 65.36 -0.68 27.57
CA PHE A 33 64.17 0.04 27.07
C PHE A 33 64.52 1.02 25.94
N LEU A 34 63.54 1.33 25.07
CA LEU A 34 63.23 2.72 24.65
C LEU A 34 61.83 2.83 24.00
N ILE A 35 61.09 3.87 24.39
CA ILE A 35 59.76 4.31 23.94
C ILE A 35 59.96 5.82 23.65
N PRO A 36 59.50 6.44 22.53
CA PRO A 36 58.11 6.95 22.51
C PRO A 36 57.37 7.20 21.17
N THR A 37 56.03 7.09 21.27
CA THR A 37 54.94 7.92 20.66
C THR A 37 54.89 8.24 19.15
N THR A 38 53.82 7.77 18.47
CA THR A 38 52.61 8.53 18.00
C THR A 38 51.77 7.62 17.08
N ILE A 39 50.57 7.15 17.47
CA ILE A 39 49.21 7.73 17.35
C ILE A 39 48.54 7.55 15.96
N HIS A 40 47.54 6.65 15.92
CA HIS A 40 46.37 6.50 15.01
C HIS A 40 46.58 6.44 13.47
N LYS A 41 45.76 5.70 12.70
CA LYS A 41 44.35 5.32 12.88
C LYS A 41 44.01 3.97 12.23
N SER A 42 42.95 3.32 12.70
CA SER A 42 42.52 1.96 12.34
C SER A 42 41.17 1.93 11.64
N SER A 43 40.97 0.97 10.73
CA SER A 43 39.68 0.27 10.58
C SER A 43 39.86 -1.11 9.93
N ARG A 44 39.56 -2.17 10.69
CA ARG A 44 39.24 -3.50 10.16
C ARG A 44 37.80 -3.79 10.58
N ALA A 45 36.94 -4.12 9.63
CA ALA A 45 35.63 -4.69 9.93
C ALA A 45 35.77 -6.20 10.11
N ALA A 46 35.13 -6.75 11.14
CA ALA A 46 34.90 -8.17 11.32
C ALA A 46 33.41 -8.45 11.18
N SER A 47 33.05 -9.64 10.70
CA SER A 47 31.69 -10.09 10.44
C SER A 47 31.41 -11.39 11.20
N PRO A 48 30.17 -11.60 11.67
CA PRO A 48 29.66 -12.93 11.93
C PRO A 48 28.45 -13.31 11.05
N TYR A 49 28.66 -14.37 10.27
CA TYR A 49 27.82 -15.58 10.19
C TYR A 49 26.28 -15.49 10.18
N PHE A 50 25.71 -15.84 9.02
CA PHE A 50 24.49 -16.68 8.95
C PHE A 50 24.86 -18.12 8.53
N LEU A 51 24.14 -19.11 9.06
CA LEU A 51 24.52 -20.52 9.01
C LEU A 51 24.22 -21.21 7.67
N ARG A 52 25.24 -21.88 7.13
CA ARG A 52 25.12 -22.86 6.02
C ARG A 52 25.18 -24.26 6.61
N ALA A 53 24.13 -25.06 6.43
CA ALA A 53 24.09 -26.44 6.93
C ALA A 53 24.74 -27.44 5.95
N ASN A 54 25.21 -28.56 6.51
CA ASN A 54 25.76 -29.76 5.87
C ASN A 54 27.17 -29.67 5.25
N SER A 55 28.12 -30.29 5.96
CA SER A 55 29.32 -30.90 5.39
C SER A 55 29.61 -32.22 6.11
N PRO A 56 30.01 -33.30 5.42
CA PRO A 56 30.70 -34.44 6.01
C PRO A 56 32.21 -34.36 5.74
N SER A 57 33.00 -34.97 6.63
CA SER A 57 34.45 -34.80 6.73
C SER A 57 35.28 -35.77 5.88
N THR A 58 36.32 -35.21 5.24
CA THR A 58 37.64 -35.78 4.93
C THR A 58 37.82 -37.28 4.65
N LEU A 59 38.33 -37.60 3.45
CA LEU A 59 39.58 -38.36 3.27
C LEU A 59 40.16 -38.10 1.86
N ARG A 60 41.48 -37.91 1.74
CA ARG A 60 42.18 -37.62 0.46
C ARG A 60 42.59 -38.91 -0.25
N ILE A 61 42.13 -39.12 -1.48
CA ILE A 61 42.83 -39.87 -2.55
C ILE A 61 42.65 -39.08 -3.87
N THR A 62 43.61 -39.19 -4.79
CA THR A 62 43.84 -38.28 -5.93
C THR A 62 43.06 -38.60 -7.22
N SER A 63 42.90 -37.58 -8.09
CA SER A 63 42.41 -37.56 -9.50
C SER A 63 40.88 -37.50 -9.73
N PRO A 64 40.42 -37.10 -10.94
CA PRO A 64 40.61 -35.78 -11.56
C PRO A 64 39.33 -34.90 -11.55
N SER A 65 39.44 -33.68 -12.10
CA SER A 65 38.44 -32.60 -12.07
C SER A 65 36.98 -32.97 -12.41
N ASN A 66 36.04 -32.52 -11.57
CA ASN A 66 34.60 -32.71 -11.74
C ASN A 66 33.90 -31.32 -11.96
N PRO A 67 33.20 -31.07 -13.08
CA PRO A 67 32.80 -29.71 -13.50
C PRO A 67 31.61 -29.08 -12.74
N ARG A 68 31.12 -29.70 -11.66
CA ARG A 68 29.95 -29.21 -10.89
C ARG A 68 30.27 -28.25 -9.75
N ALA A 69 31.55 -28.01 -9.43
CA ALA A 69 31.93 -27.10 -8.35
C ALA A 69 31.94 -25.62 -8.78
N THR A 70 32.28 -25.34 -10.03
CA THR A 70 32.43 -23.97 -10.58
C THR A 70 31.10 -23.25 -10.74
N SER A 71 30.04 -23.94 -11.20
CA SER A 71 28.74 -23.33 -11.51
C SER A 71 28.07 -22.61 -10.34
N SER A 72 28.36 -23.00 -9.09
CA SER A 72 27.80 -22.34 -7.90
C SER A 72 28.38 -20.94 -7.64
N HIS A 73 29.67 -20.74 -7.90
CA HIS A 73 30.32 -19.44 -7.77
C HIS A 73 29.93 -18.51 -8.93
N ASP A 74 29.89 -19.05 -10.15
CA ASP A 74 29.52 -18.28 -11.35
C ASP A 74 28.08 -17.77 -11.24
N SER A 75 27.13 -18.62 -10.81
CA SER A 75 25.73 -18.24 -10.58
C SER A 75 25.60 -17.09 -9.56
N GLN A 76 26.31 -17.16 -8.43
CA GLN A 76 26.24 -16.12 -7.40
C GLN A 76 26.87 -14.80 -7.88
N SER A 77 27.90 -14.86 -8.73
CA SER A 77 28.51 -13.68 -9.36
C SER A 77 27.51 -12.95 -10.28
N ILE A 78 26.80 -13.68 -11.14
CA ILE A 78 25.84 -13.10 -12.11
C ILE A 78 24.62 -12.49 -11.39
N GLN A 79 24.16 -13.13 -10.30
CA GLN A 79 23.09 -12.59 -9.46
C GLN A 79 23.50 -11.28 -8.81
N ASN A 80 24.70 -11.21 -8.19
CA ASN A 80 25.21 -9.98 -7.59
C ASN A 80 25.33 -8.85 -8.63
N GLN A 81 25.88 -9.15 -9.81
CA GLN A 81 25.92 -8.20 -10.92
C GLN A 81 24.52 -7.72 -11.36
N THR A 82 23.52 -8.61 -11.36
CA THR A 82 22.13 -8.24 -11.69
C THR A 82 21.55 -7.29 -10.63
N LEU A 83 21.83 -7.52 -9.34
CA LEU A 83 21.41 -6.63 -8.25
C LEU A 83 22.09 -5.24 -8.35
N GLU A 84 23.35 -5.18 -8.76
CA GLU A 84 24.06 -3.92 -9.04
C GLU A 84 23.45 -3.18 -10.24
N VAL A 85 23.27 -3.88 -11.36
CA VAL A 85 22.71 -3.34 -12.63
C VAL A 85 21.28 -2.81 -12.46
N LEU A 86 20.44 -3.52 -11.69
CA LEU A 86 19.08 -3.10 -11.36
C LEU A 86 19.04 -2.05 -10.22
N GLU A 87 20.18 -1.66 -9.65
CA GLU A 87 20.29 -0.70 -8.55
C GLU A 87 19.51 -1.14 -7.28
N TRP A 88 19.43 -2.44 -7.02
CA TRP A 88 18.69 -3.02 -5.89
C TRP A 88 19.08 -2.40 -4.54
N ARG A 89 20.38 -2.18 -4.32
CA ARG A 89 20.89 -1.56 -3.10
C ARG A 89 20.39 -0.12 -2.91
N ALA A 90 20.14 0.63 -3.99
CA ALA A 90 19.53 1.96 -3.90
C ALA A 90 18.07 1.87 -3.42
N LEU A 91 17.34 0.82 -3.82
CA LEU A 91 15.96 0.59 -3.37
C LEU A 91 15.91 0.13 -1.91
N CYS A 92 16.85 -0.71 -1.46
CA CYS A 92 16.98 -1.06 -0.04
C CYS A 92 17.38 0.16 0.81
N ASN A 93 18.23 1.05 0.29
CA ASN A 93 18.52 2.34 0.92
C ASN A 93 17.27 3.25 1.00
N GLN A 94 16.41 3.26 -0.02
CA GLN A 94 15.11 3.96 -0.02
C GLN A 94 14.11 3.36 1.00
N LEU A 95 14.22 2.06 1.29
CA LEU A 95 13.46 1.39 2.36
C LEU A 95 14.00 1.70 3.77
N SER A 96 15.31 1.97 3.92
CA SER A 96 15.95 2.10 5.23
C SER A 96 15.40 3.16 6.20
N PRO A 97 14.86 4.33 5.78
CA PRO A 97 14.28 5.31 6.70
C PRO A 97 12.97 4.85 7.36
N PHE A 98 12.39 3.74 6.89
CA PHE A 98 11.14 3.18 7.40
C PHE A 98 11.33 2.09 8.46
N ALA A 99 12.58 1.64 8.72
CA ALA A 99 12.90 0.75 9.82
C ALA A 99 12.89 1.49 11.16
N SER A 100 12.35 0.87 12.20
CA SER A 100 12.24 1.46 13.54
C SER A 100 13.42 1.12 14.45
N THR A 101 14.08 -0.01 14.22
CA THR A 101 15.24 -0.49 15.00
C THR A 101 16.56 -0.13 14.32
N THR A 102 17.63 -0.06 15.10
CA THR A 102 18.99 0.11 14.56
C THR A 102 19.42 -1.08 13.69
N MET A 103 18.97 -2.29 14.05
CA MET A 103 19.22 -3.54 13.31
C MET A 103 18.55 -3.49 11.93
N GLY A 104 17.26 -3.17 11.86
CA GLY A 104 16.50 -3.03 10.61
C GLY A 104 17.07 -1.95 9.70
N LEU A 105 17.49 -0.81 10.26
CA LEU A 105 18.15 0.27 9.52
C LEU A 105 19.54 -0.14 8.98
N SER A 106 20.26 -1.02 9.67
CA SER A 106 21.53 -1.58 9.20
C SER A 106 21.29 -2.58 8.04
N ALA A 107 20.44 -3.58 8.28
CA ALA A 107 20.13 -4.64 7.31
C ALA A 107 19.59 -4.07 5.99
N THR A 108 18.67 -3.11 6.06
CA THR A 108 18.14 -2.43 4.86
C THR A 108 19.22 -1.65 4.08
N LYS A 109 20.15 -0.96 4.74
CA LYS A 109 21.27 -0.26 4.06
C LYS A 109 22.31 -1.19 3.44
N ASN A 110 22.44 -2.39 3.99
CA ASN A 110 23.32 -3.43 3.47
C ASN A 110 22.67 -4.27 2.36
N ALA A 111 21.37 -4.07 2.09
CA ALA A 111 20.54 -4.91 1.23
C ALA A 111 20.38 -6.36 1.73
N GLU A 112 20.49 -6.56 3.04
CA GLU A 112 20.33 -7.83 3.76
C GLU A 112 18.85 -8.11 4.11
N ILE A 113 17.92 -7.67 3.26
CA ILE A 113 16.49 -7.93 3.45
C ILE A 113 16.11 -9.32 2.91
N PRO A 114 15.15 -10.03 3.54
CA PRO A 114 14.70 -11.33 3.04
C PRO A 114 14.18 -11.26 1.60
N VAL A 115 14.65 -12.18 0.75
CA VAL A 115 14.17 -12.42 -0.61
C VAL A 115 13.76 -13.88 -0.69
N GLY A 116 12.51 -14.16 -1.05
CA GLY A 116 11.98 -15.52 -1.04
C GLY A 116 12.64 -16.42 -2.10
N ASN A 117 13.14 -17.57 -1.66
CA ASN A 117 13.72 -18.62 -2.51
C ASN A 117 12.66 -19.56 -3.09
N SER A 118 11.41 -19.43 -2.64
CA SER A 118 10.23 -20.13 -3.16
C SER A 118 9.04 -19.17 -3.36
N PRO A 119 8.02 -19.57 -4.15
CA PRO A 119 6.77 -18.82 -4.25
C PRO A 119 6.07 -18.67 -2.88
N GLU A 120 6.15 -19.69 -2.03
CA GLU A 120 5.55 -19.71 -0.70
C GLU A 120 6.24 -18.73 0.26
N GLU A 121 7.58 -18.72 0.31
CA GLU A 121 8.35 -17.72 1.08
C GLU A 121 8.02 -16.30 0.63
N SER A 122 8.01 -16.05 -0.69
CA SER A 122 7.69 -14.74 -1.26
C SER A 122 6.27 -14.29 -0.88
N ARG A 123 5.31 -15.22 -0.92
CA ARG A 123 3.93 -14.98 -0.50
C ARG A 123 3.79 -14.76 1.00
N ASN A 124 4.57 -15.43 1.83
CA ASN A 124 4.63 -15.18 3.27
C ASN A 124 5.14 -13.77 3.57
N LEU A 125 6.25 -13.34 2.94
CA LEU A 125 6.78 -11.98 3.06
C LEU A 125 5.76 -10.91 2.61
N LEU A 126 4.97 -11.19 1.57
CA LEU A 126 3.86 -10.33 1.13
C LEU A 126 2.70 -10.30 2.15
N ASN A 127 2.34 -11.45 2.72
CA ASN A 127 1.30 -11.55 3.75
C ASN A 127 1.71 -10.82 5.05
N GLU A 128 2.98 -10.87 5.43
CA GLU A 128 3.55 -10.09 6.55
C GLU A 128 3.41 -8.58 6.30
N THR A 129 3.72 -8.12 5.07
CA THR A 129 3.55 -6.70 4.70
C THR A 129 2.09 -6.28 4.74
N ALA A 130 1.17 -7.14 4.29
CA ALA A 130 -0.27 -6.91 4.38
C ALA A 130 -0.76 -6.87 5.85
N ALA A 131 -0.25 -7.77 6.69
CA ALA A 131 -0.54 -7.83 8.12
C ALA A 131 0.01 -6.60 8.88
N ALA A 132 1.19 -6.10 8.49
CA ALA A 132 1.77 -4.88 9.02
C ALA A 132 0.99 -3.61 8.62
N LEU A 133 0.46 -3.55 7.39
CA LEU A 133 -0.47 -2.48 6.99
C LEU A 133 -1.75 -2.50 7.85
N ALA A 134 -2.39 -3.67 8.02
CA ALA A 134 -3.57 -3.81 8.88
C ALA A 134 -3.26 -3.46 10.36
N ALA A 135 -2.09 -3.88 10.87
CA ALA A 135 -1.66 -3.53 12.22
C ALA A 135 -1.45 -2.02 12.41
N MET A 136 -0.99 -1.28 11.38
CA MET A 136 -0.88 0.19 11.43
C MET A 136 -2.24 0.92 11.38
N GLU A 137 -3.29 0.29 10.85
CA GLU A 137 -4.66 0.83 10.87
C GLU A 137 -5.26 0.75 12.29
N ILE A 138 -5.00 -0.36 12.98
CA ILE A 138 -5.55 -0.66 14.32
C ILE A 138 -4.72 -0.02 15.43
N ILE A 139 -3.39 -0.17 15.37
CA ILE A 139 -2.46 0.33 16.38
C ILE A 139 -2.01 1.73 15.95
N GLU A 140 -2.70 2.77 16.44
CA GLU A 140 -2.43 4.19 16.12
C GLU A 140 -0.94 4.46 15.89
N SER A 141 -0.62 4.93 14.69
CA SER A 141 0.72 4.89 14.09
C SER A 141 1.77 5.71 14.86
N ARG A 142 2.33 5.07 15.90
CA ARG A 142 3.59 5.36 16.65
C ARG A 142 3.77 4.45 17.88
N ARG A 143 2.80 3.59 18.24
CA ARG A 143 2.74 2.92 19.57
C ARG A 143 3.22 1.46 19.67
N LEU A 144 3.76 0.85 18.61
CA LEU A 144 4.28 -0.53 18.67
C LEU A 144 5.51 -0.69 19.60
N GLY A 145 6.27 0.38 19.85
CA GLY A 145 7.42 0.38 20.76
C GLY A 145 8.72 -0.19 20.16
N LEU A 146 8.74 -0.56 18.87
CA LEU A 146 9.91 -1.13 18.19
C LEU A 146 11.18 -0.24 18.31
N SER A 147 11.02 1.08 18.31
CA SER A 147 12.12 2.04 18.48
C SER A 147 12.78 2.02 19.87
N GLU A 148 12.20 1.35 20.86
CA GLU A 148 12.78 1.16 22.19
C GLU A 148 13.70 -0.07 22.26
N ILE A 149 13.64 -0.96 21.26
CA ILE A 149 14.44 -2.17 21.17
C ILE A 149 15.81 -1.81 20.57
N GLN A 150 16.87 -2.04 21.36
CA GLN A 150 18.25 -1.83 20.93
C GLN A 150 18.88 -3.14 20.47
N ASP A 151 19.90 -3.03 19.62
CA ASP A 151 20.76 -4.17 19.30
C ASP A 151 21.54 -4.60 20.55
N LEU A 152 21.40 -5.87 20.94
CA LEU A 152 22.11 -6.44 22.09
C LEU A 152 23.25 -7.37 21.67
N SER A 153 23.52 -7.55 20.37
CA SER A 153 24.49 -8.52 19.84
C SER A 153 25.86 -8.37 20.50
N ASP A 154 26.43 -7.15 20.47
CA ASP A 154 27.71 -6.82 21.12
C ASP A 154 27.71 -7.05 22.64
N ILE A 155 26.58 -6.75 23.32
CA ILE A 155 26.45 -6.88 24.77
C ILE A 155 26.43 -8.35 25.17
N VAL A 156 25.69 -9.17 24.41
CA VAL A 156 25.56 -10.61 24.64
C VAL A 156 26.87 -11.33 24.26
N GLU A 157 27.54 -10.94 23.18
CA GLU A 157 28.85 -11.49 22.82
C GLU A 157 29.89 -11.18 23.93
N ARG A 158 29.93 -9.94 24.43
CA ARG A 158 30.80 -9.57 25.55
C ARG A 158 30.49 -10.35 26.84
N ALA A 159 29.22 -10.58 27.16
CA ALA A 159 28.84 -11.44 28.28
C ALA A 159 29.33 -12.87 28.08
N SER A 160 29.16 -13.44 26.88
CA SER A 160 29.58 -14.81 26.54
C SER A 160 31.10 -15.01 26.52
N THR A 161 31.87 -13.96 26.24
CA THR A 161 33.34 -13.96 26.35
C THR A 161 33.85 -13.70 27.78
N GLY A 162 32.95 -13.59 28.75
CA GLY A 162 33.27 -13.43 30.18
C GLY A 162 33.61 -11.99 30.59
N GLN A 163 33.29 -10.99 29.77
CA GLN A 163 33.44 -9.58 30.15
C GLN A 163 32.25 -9.15 31.04
N LEU A 164 32.57 -8.55 32.20
CA LEU A 164 31.56 -8.04 33.12
C LEU A 164 30.72 -6.95 32.45
N LEU A 165 29.39 -7.08 32.50
CA LEU A 165 28.47 -6.04 32.03
C LEU A 165 28.32 -4.93 33.08
N THR A 166 28.22 -3.70 32.58
CA THR A 166 27.90 -2.53 33.40
C THR A 166 26.42 -2.47 33.73
N VAL A 167 26.07 -1.74 34.80
CA VAL A 167 24.68 -1.48 35.19
C VAL A 167 23.85 -0.98 33.99
N ARG A 168 24.37 -0.05 33.19
CA ARG A 168 23.67 0.52 32.02
C ARG A 168 23.38 -0.53 30.94
N GLU A 169 24.34 -1.41 30.66
CA GLU A 169 24.15 -2.48 29.66
C GLU A 169 23.08 -3.49 30.12
N LEU A 170 23.07 -3.84 31.41
CA LEU A 170 22.00 -4.67 31.99
C LEU A 170 20.63 -3.96 31.95
N CYS A 171 20.59 -2.64 32.16
CA CYS A 171 19.37 -1.83 31.96
C CYS A 171 18.88 -1.90 30.51
N THR A 172 19.78 -1.77 29.52
CA THR A 172 19.48 -1.86 28.08
C THR A 172 18.96 -3.25 27.68
N VAL A 173 19.54 -4.33 28.22
CA VAL A 173 19.02 -5.69 28.04
C VAL A 173 17.60 -5.80 28.61
N ARG A 174 17.37 -5.31 29.84
CA ARG A 174 16.04 -5.33 30.47
C ARG A 174 15.01 -4.54 29.67
N SER A 175 15.33 -3.31 29.24
CA SER A 175 14.41 -2.45 28.50
C SER A 175 14.06 -3.03 27.13
N SER A 176 15.04 -3.54 26.39
CA SER A 176 14.82 -4.12 25.07
C SER A 176 13.96 -5.39 25.13
N LEU A 177 14.20 -6.27 26.12
CA LEU A 177 13.34 -7.45 26.35
C LEU A 177 11.92 -7.06 26.81
N MET A 178 11.77 -6.01 27.62
CA MET A 178 10.47 -5.47 28.00
C MET A 178 9.70 -4.91 26.80
N ALA A 179 10.36 -4.10 25.96
CA ALA A 179 9.80 -3.53 24.74
C ALA A 179 9.34 -4.65 23.78
N ALA A 180 10.19 -5.64 23.49
CA ALA A 180 9.84 -6.80 22.68
C ALA A 180 8.58 -7.55 23.20
N THR A 181 8.47 -7.71 24.52
CA THR A 181 7.29 -8.34 25.14
C THR A 181 6.04 -7.49 24.95
N SER A 182 6.14 -6.17 25.12
CA SER A 182 5.02 -5.24 24.90
C SER A 182 4.58 -5.19 23.44
N THR A 183 5.52 -5.22 22.48
CA THR A 183 5.22 -5.32 21.06
C THR A 183 4.45 -6.61 20.75
N PHE A 184 4.88 -7.75 21.28
CA PHE A 184 4.18 -9.02 21.07
C PHE A 184 2.76 -9.03 21.66
N GLN A 185 2.56 -8.47 22.87
CA GLN A 185 1.25 -8.34 23.49
C GLN A 185 0.29 -7.47 22.65
N LYS A 186 0.76 -6.31 22.16
CA LYS A 186 -0.03 -5.43 21.27
C LYS A 186 -0.40 -6.11 19.95
N LEU A 187 0.49 -6.94 19.40
CA LEU A 187 0.20 -7.73 18.19
C LEU A 187 -0.83 -8.83 18.44
N LEU A 188 -0.81 -9.48 19.60
CA LEU A 188 -1.84 -10.44 20.01
C LEU A 188 -3.21 -9.75 20.19
N GLU A 189 -3.25 -8.59 20.84
CA GLU A 189 -4.46 -7.78 20.98
C GLU A 189 -5.02 -7.38 19.61
N ALA A 190 -4.18 -6.88 18.70
CA ALA A 190 -4.58 -6.53 17.34
C ALA A 190 -5.06 -7.74 16.53
N ALA A 191 -4.42 -8.91 16.67
CA ALA A 191 -4.85 -10.14 16.00
C ALA A 191 -6.18 -10.70 16.52
N ASN A 192 -6.52 -10.46 17.79
CA ASN A 192 -7.84 -10.79 18.35
C ASN A 192 -8.95 -9.88 17.77
N HIS A 193 -8.61 -8.65 17.36
CA HIS A 193 -9.55 -7.74 16.68
C HIS A 193 -9.64 -8.00 15.17
N ASP A 194 -8.53 -8.34 14.53
CA ASP A 194 -8.46 -8.58 13.09
C ASP A 194 -7.49 -9.72 12.74
N ASN A 195 -8.05 -10.83 12.27
CA ASN A 195 -7.29 -12.01 11.82
C ASN A 195 -6.24 -11.69 10.73
N ARG A 196 -6.35 -10.56 10.00
CA ARG A 196 -5.34 -10.12 9.04
C ARG A 196 -3.95 -9.88 9.67
N VAL A 197 -3.87 -9.61 10.98
CA VAL A 197 -2.61 -9.36 11.70
C VAL A 197 -1.86 -10.65 12.08
N THR A 198 -2.53 -11.81 12.04
CA THR A 198 -1.99 -13.12 12.44
C THR A 198 -0.61 -13.48 11.88
N PRO A 199 -0.25 -13.18 10.61
CA PRO A 199 1.10 -13.44 10.09
C PRO A 199 2.22 -12.81 10.92
N LEU A 200 2.03 -11.61 11.49
CA LEU A 200 3.05 -10.99 12.35
C LEU A 200 3.18 -11.69 13.70
N VAL A 201 2.08 -12.18 14.26
CA VAL A 201 2.10 -12.98 15.50
C VAL A 201 2.88 -14.28 15.27
N HIS A 202 2.81 -14.86 14.07
CA HIS A 202 3.56 -16.06 13.72
C HIS A 202 5.08 -15.85 13.71
N ILE A 203 5.59 -14.67 13.33
CA ILE A 203 7.04 -14.34 13.35
C ILE A 203 7.62 -14.52 14.77
N LEU A 204 6.92 -14.04 15.79
CA LEU A 204 7.37 -14.09 17.19
C LEU A 204 6.90 -15.35 17.95
N LYS A 205 6.14 -16.24 17.30
CA LYS A 205 5.56 -17.42 17.94
C LYS A 205 6.65 -18.43 18.32
N GLY A 206 6.69 -18.79 19.60
CA GLY A 206 7.69 -19.73 20.13
C GLY A 206 8.99 -19.07 20.62
N CYS A 207 9.11 -17.74 20.57
CA CYS A 207 10.21 -17.03 21.21
C CYS A 207 10.09 -17.02 22.74
N ASP A 208 11.23 -17.14 23.44
CA ASP A 208 11.31 -16.90 24.89
C ASP A 208 11.70 -15.45 25.17
N PHE A 209 10.77 -14.69 25.77
CA PHE A 209 10.95 -13.29 26.15
C PHE A 209 11.73 -13.09 27.47
N LYS A 210 12.29 -14.17 28.04
CA LYS A 210 13.15 -14.19 29.25
C LYS A 210 12.57 -13.42 30.43
N GLU A 211 11.33 -13.75 30.77
CA GLU A 211 10.57 -13.15 31.87
C GLU A 211 11.30 -13.25 33.23
N THR A 212 12.00 -14.37 33.48
CA THR A 212 12.83 -14.58 34.66
C THR A 212 14.02 -13.63 34.72
N LEU A 213 14.73 -13.44 33.60
CA LEU A 213 15.87 -12.53 33.49
C LEU A 213 15.45 -11.07 33.71
N LYS A 214 14.37 -10.63 33.05
CA LYS A 214 13.82 -9.28 33.24
C LYS A 214 13.48 -9.00 34.71
N LYS A 215 12.85 -9.97 35.38
CA LYS A 215 12.50 -9.89 36.81
C LYS A 215 13.74 -9.88 37.70
N LYS A 216 14.75 -10.74 37.47
CA LYS A 216 16.03 -10.72 38.20
C LYS A 216 16.73 -9.36 38.08
N ILE A 217 16.91 -8.84 36.86
CA ILE A 217 17.56 -7.54 36.65
C ILE A 217 16.75 -6.42 37.32
N GLY A 218 15.41 -6.41 37.22
CA GLY A 218 14.58 -5.39 37.87
C GLY A 218 14.44 -5.51 39.38
N PHE A 219 14.69 -6.69 39.95
CA PHE A 219 14.80 -6.87 41.39
C PHE A 219 16.11 -6.26 41.91
N CYS A 220 17.24 -6.54 41.25
CA CYS A 220 18.57 -6.10 41.66
C CYS A 220 18.91 -4.64 41.31
N ILE A 221 18.39 -4.11 40.19
CA ILE A 221 18.85 -2.84 39.59
C ILE A 221 17.73 -1.80 39.43
N ASP A 222 17.98 -0.65 40.07
CA ASP A 222 17.51 0.71 39.77
C ASP A 222 17.79 1.18 38.33
N CYS A 223 17.00 0.84 37.30
CA CYS A 223 17.28 1.30 35.94
C CYS A 223 17.13 2.82 35.73
N ASN A 224 16.28 3.50 36.49
CA ASN A 224 16.09 4.96 36.40
C ASN A 224 17.28 5.69 37.02
N MET A 225 17.75 5.22 38.17
CA MET A 225 18.88 5.81 38.91
C MET A 225 20.24 5.19 38.54
N SER A 226 20.26 4.16 37.68
CA SER A 226 21.44 3.37 37.29
C SER A 226 22.26 2.86 38.49
N MET A 227 21.59 2.28 39.49
CA MET A 227 22.22 1.77 40.71
C MET A 227 21.77 0.37 41.09
N ILE A 228 22.65 -0.38 41.75
CA ILE A 228 22.32 -1.67 42.39
C ILE A 228 21.65 -1.37 43.72
N LEU A 229 20.52 -2.04 44.00
CA LEU A 229 19.69 -1.82 45.17
C LEU A 229 20.13 -2.70 46.34
N ASP A 230 19.92 -2.24 47.58
CA ASP A 230 20.31 -2.98 48.80
C ASP A 230 19.77 -4.41 48.78
N ARG A 231 18.50 -4.59 48.39
CA ARG A 231 17.82 -5.90 48.24
C ARG A 231 18.43 -6.87 47.21
N ALA A 232 19.46 -6.47 46.45
CA ALA A 232 20.07 -7.32 45.43
C ALA A 232 20.87 -8.48 46.03
N SER A 233 21.37 -8.33 47.26
CA SER A 233 22.07 -9.34 48.06
C SER A 233 21.95 -8.99 49.54
N GLU A 234 21.73 -9.99 50.40
CA GLU A 234 21.68 -9.78 51.87
C GLU A 234 23.01 -9.20 52.39
N ASP A 235 24.14 -9.66 51.84
CA ASP A 235 25.47 -9.14 52.18
C ASP A 235 25.62 -7.66 51.79
N LEU A 236 25.06 -7.23 50.65
CA LEU A 236 25.09 -5.83 50.23
C LEU A 236 24.29 -4.93 51.17
N GLU A 237 23.10 -5.37 51.58
CA GLU A 237 22.27 -4.65 52.55
C GLU A 237 22.98 -4.51 53.90
N ILE A 238 23.58 -5.59 54.41
CA ILE A 238 24.38 -5.58 55.65
C ILE A 238 25.56 -4.62 55.52
N ILE A 239 26.38 -4.73 54.47
CA ILE A 239 27.54 -3.87 54.24
C ILE A 239 27.12 -2.39 54.17
N ARG A 240 26.06 -2.05 53.42
CA ARG A 240 25.57 -0.67 53.29
C ARG A 240 24.94 -0.13 54.57
N SER A 241 24.33 -0.98 55.39
CA SER A 241 23.80 -0.63 56.71
C SER A 241 24.93 -0.34 57.71
N GLU A 242 25.92 -1.23 57.80
CA GLU A 242 27.12 -1.03 58.64
C GLU A 242 27.93 0.19 58.19
N ARG A 243 28.09 0.40 56.88
CA ARG A 243 28.76 1.56 56.32
C ARG A 243 28.07 2.88 56.68
N ARG A 244 26.73 2.94 56.58
CA ARG A 244 25.94 4.10 57.02
C ARG A 244 26.16 4.40 58.50
N ARG A 245 26.06 3.38 59.36
CA ARG A 245 26.29 3.51 60.81
C ARG A 245 27.73 3.95 61.15
N ASN A 246 28.73 3.42 60.44
CA ASN A 246 30.12 3.83 60.58
C ASN A 246 30.32 5.30 60.16
N MET A 247 29.66 5.74 59.08
CA MET A 247 29.70 7.13 58.62
C MET A 247 29.03 8.09 59.60
N GLU A 248 27.90 7.73 60.21
CA GLU A 248 27.22 8.51 61.25
C GLU A 248 28.09 8.67 62.51
N ASN A 249 28.74 7.59 62.95
CA ASN A 249 29.71 7.61 64.05
C ASN A 249 30.93 8.49 63.72
N LEU A 250 31.45 8.40 62.49
CA LEU A 250 32.59 9.19 62.02
C LEU A 250 32.27 10.68 61.91
N ASP A 251 31.12 11.03 61.33
CA ASP A 251 30.68 12.42 61.18
C ASP A 251 30.34 13.06 62.53
N SER A 252 29.65 12.35 63.43
CA SER A 252 29.37 12.85 64.79
C SER A 252 30.66 13.08 65.61
N LEU A 253 31.63 12.15 65.54
CA LEU A 253 32.95 12.33 66.13
C LEU A 253 33.70 13.54 65.55
N LEU A 254 33.75 13.66 64.21
CA LEU A 254 34.44 14.77 63.55
C LEU A 254 33.74 16.12 63.79
N LYS A 255 32.41 16.15 63.96
CA LYS A 255 31.66 17.35 64.41
C LYS A 255 32.08 17.78 65.80
N GLN A 256 32.14 16.85 66.76
CA GLN A 256 32.60 17.15 68.13
C GLN A 256 34.05 17.62 68.18
N VAL A 257 34.95 17.02 67.38
CA VAL A 257 36.36 17.43 67.31
C VAL A 257 36.50 18.80 66.63
N SER A 258 35.80 19.01 65.51
CA SER A 258 35.79 20.29 64.78
C SER A 258 35.29 21.46 65.64
N MET A 259 34.22 21.23 66.44
CA MET A 259 33.73 22.20 67.42
C MET A 259 34.74 22.50 68.53
N ARG A 260 35.43 21.48 69.07
CA ARG A 260 36.50 21.69 70.07
C ARG A 260 37.67 22.52 69.52
N ILE A 261 38.08 22.27 68.27
CA ILE A 261 39.15 23.05 67.61
C ILE A 261 38.72 24.50 67.39
N TYR A 262 37.47 24.73 66.97
CA TYR A 262 36.90 26.07 66.81
C TYR A 262 36.85 26.83 68.15
N GLN A 263 36.34 26.21 69.22
CA GLN A 263 36.29 26.79 70.56
C GLN A 263 37.68 27.13 71.12
N ALA A 264 38.71 26.35 70.75
CA ALA A 264 40.10 26.61 71.12
C ALA A 264 40.84 27.59 70.17
N GLY A 265 40.13 28.30 69.28
CA GLY A 265 40.73 29.27 68.33
C GLY A 265 41.56 28.65 67.21
N GLY A 266 41.53 27.32 67.06
CA GLY A 266 42.31 26.58 66.08
C GLY A 266 41.88 26.78 64.63
N ILE A 267 40.67 27.28 64.37
CA ILE A 267 40.13 27.61 63.03
C ILE A 267 39.01 28.65 63.14
N ASP A 268 38.77 29.43 62.08
CA ASP A 268 37.77 30.52 62.07
C ASP A 268 36.31 30.04 62.00
N ARG A 269 36.06 28.81 61.52
CA ARG A 269 34.76 28.12 61.52
C ARG A 269 34.96 26.60 61.58
N PRO A 270 34.08 25.83 62.26
CA PRO A 270 34.15 24.36 62.23
C PRO A 270 34.08 23.84 60.80
N MET A 271 35.08 23.07 60.36
CA MET A 271 35.15 22.55 58.99
C MET A 271 35.62 21.10 58.96
N ILE A 272 34.72 20.22 58.53
CA ILE A 272 35.00 18.82 58.18
C ILE A 272 35.13 18.75 56.66
N THR A 273 36.08 17.98 56.16
CA THR A 273 36.28 17.79 54.72
C THR A 273 36.91 16.44 54.41
N LYS A 274 36.86 16.01 53.14
CA LYS A 274 37.46 14.75 52.67
C LYS A 274 38.77 15.05 51.95
N ARG A 275 39.87 14.46 52.40
CA ARG A 275 41.21 14.58 51.78
C ARG A 275 41.80 13.20 51.59
N ARG A 276 42.33 12.92 50.37
CA ARG A 276 42.84 11.59 49.99
C ARG A 276 41.85 10.46 50.34
N SER A 277 40.57 10.70 50.06
CA SER A 277 39.44 9.82 50.39
C SER A 277 39.15 9.55 51.87
N ARG A 278 39.86 10.17 52.82
CA ARG A 278 39.62 10.06 54.28
C ARG A 278 38.94 11.33 54.81
N MET A 279 38.05 11.19 55.80
CA MET A 279 37.39 12.32 56.44
C MET A 279 38.31 12.93 57.51
N CYS A 280 38.38 14.26 57.55
CA CYS A 280 39.33 14.98 58.40
C CYS A 280 38.79 16.35 58.80
N VAL A 281 39.41 16.94 59.82
CA VAL A 281 39.14 18.31 60.27
C VAL A 281 40.26 19.25 59.81
N ALA A 282 39.91 20.51 59.60
CA ALA A 282 40.89 21.55 59.29
C ALA A 282 41.33 22.29 60.55
N ILE A 283 42.62 22.66 60.61
CA ILE A 283 43.21 23.41 61.71
C ILE A 283 44.30 24.36 61.19
N ARG A 284 44.45 25.54 61.78
CA ARG A 284 45.56 26.45 61.47
C ARG A 284 46.89 25.77 61.79
N ALA A 285 47.89 25.94 60.92
CA ALA A 285 49.19 25.28 61.07
C ALA A 285 49.87 25.58 62.42
N THR A 286 49.68 26.81 62.95
CA THR A 286 50.15 27.26 64.27
C THR A 286 49.53 26.49 65.44
N HIS A 287 48.32 25.97 65.28
CA HIS A 287 47.54 25.32 66.35
C HIS A 287 47.49 23.80 66.22
N LYS A 288 48.35 23.19 65.39
CA LYS A 288 48.42 21.73 65.16
C LYS A 288 48.53 20.91 66.47
N SER A 289 49.12 21.49 67.52
CA SER A 289 49.25 20.88 68.85
C SER A 289 47.92 20.54 69.55
N LEU A 290 46.79 21.16 69.15
CA LEU A 290 45.46 20.85 69.68
C LEU A 290 44.96 19.43 69.30
N LEU A 291 45.60 18.78 68.31
CA LEU A 291 45.33 17.40 67.93
C LEU A 291 46.60 16.53 68.09
N PRO A 292 47.01 16.20 69.33
CA PRO A 292 48.17 15.35 69.55
C PRO A 292 47.95 13.96 68.97
N GLY A 293 48.92 13.46 68.19
CA GLY A 293 48.82 12.17 67.50
C GLY A 293 47.94 12.14 66.25
N GLY A 294 47.39 13.28 65.81
CA GLY A 294 46.63 13.37 64.56
C GLY A 294 47.51 13.27 63.30
N VAL A 295 47.04 12.55 62.28
CA VAL A 295 47.76 12.32 61.02
C VAL A 295 47.48 13.45 60.02
N VAL A 296 48.52 14.13 59.55
CA VAL A 296 48.37 15.20 58.53
C VAL A 296 48.16 14.58 57.15
N LEU A 297 46.98 14.76 56.57
CA LEU A 297 46.63 14.23 55.25
C LEU A 297 47.07 15.16 54.11
N SER A 298 46.95 16.47 54.32
CA SER A 298 47.32 17.50 53.36
C SER A 298 47.43 18.88 54.02
N VAL A 299 47.98 19.85 53.30
CA VAL A 299 48.17 21.24 53.74
C VAL A 299 47.63 22.17 52.65
N SER A 300 47.08 23.33 53.00
CA SER A 300 46.60 24.32 52.03
C SER A 300 47.74 24.90 51.18
N SER A 301 47.41 25.45 50.01
CA SER A 301 48.38 26.12 49.12
C SER A 301 49.12 27.27 49.82
N SER A 302 48.42 28.04 50.66
CA SER A 302 48.99 29.09 51.52
C SER A 302 49.78 28.57 52.73
N ARG A 303 49.83 27.26 52.96
CA ARG A 303 50.36 26.58 54.15
C ARG A 303 49.76 26.99 55.50
N ALA A 304 48.76 27.88 55.52
CA ALA A 304 48.11 28.37 56.72
C ALA A 304 47.21 27.34 57.41
N THR A 305 46.71 26.33 56.68
CA THR A 305 45.74 25.34 57.20
C THR A 305 46.22 23.92 56.90
N CYS A 306 46.28 23.09 57.94
CA CYS A 306 46.52 21.66 57.86
C CYS A 306 45.18 20.90 57.92
N PHE A 307 45.06 19.86 57.10
CA PHE A 307 43.94 18.92 57.16
C PHE A 307 44.40 17.66 57.88
N ILE A 308 43.83 17.39 59.05
CA ILE A 308 44.32 16.39 60.00
C ILE A 308 43.21 15.39 60.33
N GLU A 309 43.56 14.12 60.28
CA GLU A 309 42.76 13.01 60.78
C GLU A 309 43.03 12.82 62.29
N PRO A 310 42.02 13.03 63.17
CA PRO A 310 42.16 12.78 64.61
C PRO A 310 42.44 11.30 64.90
N LYS A 311 43.17 11.01 65.97
CA LYS A 311 43.55 9.64 66.35
C LYS A 311 42.33 8.73 66.52
N GLU A 312 41.27 9.27 67.11
CA GLU A 312 39.99 8.59 67.37
C GLU A 312 39.24 8.27 66.07
N ALA A 313 39.47 9.02 64.99
CA ALA A 313 38.83 8.83 63.70
C ALA A 313 39.57 7.82 62.80
N VAL A 314 40.80 7.41 63.15
CA VAL A 314 41.63 6.53 62.30
C VAL A 314 40.98 5.18 62.06
N GLU A 315 40.39 4.58 63.09
CA GLU A 315 39.71 3.28 63.00
C GLU A 315 38.45 3.39 62.13
N LEU A 316 37.59 4.38 62.38
CA LEU A 316 36.36 4.62 61.62
C LEU A 316 36.63 4.96 60.13
N ASN A 317 37.67 5.73 59.82
CA ASN A 317 38.12 5.96 58.44
C ASN A 317 38.68 4.68 57.79
N ASN A 318 39.41 3.84 58.54
CA ASN A 318 39.89 2.55 58.03
C ASN A 318 38.72 1.58 57.76
N MET A 319 37.72 1.56 58.63
CA MET A 319 36.49 0.80 58.42
C MET A 319 35.68 1.33 57.22
N GLU A 320 35.56 2.65 57.04
CA GLU A 320 34.93 3.24 55.84
C GLU A 320 35.62 2.80 54.54
N VAL A 321 36.96 2.73 54.52
CA VAL A 321 37.70 2.21 53.36
C VAL A 321 37.47 0.72 53.16
N ARG A 322 37.39 -0.08 54.24
CA ARG A 322 37.04 -1.51 54.15
C ARG A 322 35.63 -1.70 53.60
N TYR A 323 34.62 -1.08 54.21
CA TYR A 323 33.23 -1.16 53.76
C TYR A 323 33.04 -0.67 52.32
N SER A 324 33.66 0.46 51.93
CA SER A 324 33.61 0.93 50.54
C SER A 324 34.29 -0.01 49.54
N ASN A 325 35.21 -0.88 49.97
CA ASN A 325 35.81 -1.90 49.12
C ASN A 325 34.97 -3.18 49.09
N SER A 326 34.44 -3.62 50.24
CA SER A 326 33.51 -4.76 50.33
C SER A 326 32.23 -4.51 49.51
N GLU A 327 31.66 -3.31 49.61
CA GLU A 327 30.48 -2.91 48.83
C GLU A 327 30.73 -3.03 47.32
N LYS A 328 31.89 -2.53 46.84
CA LYS A 328 32.27 -2.68 45.43
C LYS A 328 32.52 -4.13 45.02
N ALA A 329 33.10 -4.94 45.91
CA ALA A 329 33.32 -6.35 45.64
C ALA A 329 31.98 -7.09 45.48
N GLU A 330 31.02 -6.80 46.34
CA GLU A 330 29.67 -7.36 46.30
C GLU A 330 28.87 -6.85 45.10
N GLU A 331 28.94 -5.55 44.77
CA GLU A 331 28.38 -4.99 43.54
C GLU A 331 28.94 -5.70 42.29
N MET A 332 30.25 -5.96 42.24
CA MET A 332 30.86 -6.73 41.15
C MET A 332 30.42 -8.21 41.13
N ALA A 333 30.20 -8.83 42.28
CA ALA A 333 29.69 -10.20 42.37
C ALA A 333 28.24 -10.29 41.81
N ILE A 334 27.37 -9.35 42.20
CA ILE A 334 26.00 -9.23 41.68
C ILE A 334 26.01 -9.01 40.17
N LEU A 335 26.85 -8.10 39.66
CA LEU A 335 27.01 -7.88 38.21
C LEU A 335 27.52 -9.15 37.49
N SER A 336 28.40 -9.93 38.13
CA SER A 336 28.91 -11.18 37.55
C SER A 336 27.82 -12.25 37.44
N ILE A 337 26.93 -12.36 38.44
CA ILE A 337 25.78 -13.26 38.41
C ILE A 337 24.83 -12.84 37.29
N LEU A 338 24.46 -11.56 37.20
CA LEU A 338 23.58 -11.05 36.14
C LEU A 338 24.20 -11.19 34.75
N THR A 339 25.52 -10.98 34.61
CA THR A 339 26.26 -11.21 33.36
C THR A 339 26.21 -12.68 32.93
N SER A 340 26.38 -13.62 33.87
CA SER A 340 26.26 -15.06 33.62
C SER A 340 24.86 -15.46 33.16
N GLU A 341 23.82 -14.87 33.76
CA GLU A 341 22.42 -15.09 33.35
C GLU A 341 22.13 -14.57 31.92
N VAL A 342 22.68 -13.42 31.54
CA VAL A 342 22.62 -12.90 30.15
C VAL A 342 23.37 -13.82 29.19
N SER A 343 24.58 -14.28 29.56
CA SER A 343 25.38 -15.24 28.77
C SER A 343 24.62 -16.56 28.55
N ASN A 344 24.00 -17.11 29.60
CA ASN A 344 23.21 -18.35 29.51
C ASN A 344 21.97 -18.19 28.61
N ALA A 345 21.41 -16.97 28.51
CA ALA A 345 20.28 -16.64 27.64
C ALA A 345 20.68 -16.26 26.20
N GLN A 346 21.97 -16.27 25.85
CA GLN A 346 22.49 -15.78 24.56
C GLN A 346 21.69 -16.24 23.34
N ARG A 347 21.52 -17.55 23.18
CA ARG A 347 20.87 -18.13 21.98
C ARG A 347 19.44 -17.64 21.79
N ASP A 348 18.70 -17.55 22.90
CA ASP A 348 17.29 -17.15 22.88
C ASP A 348 17.14 -15.64 22.67
N ILE A 349 18.07 -14.84 23.21
CA ILE A 349 18.12 -13.39 22.95
C ILE A 349 18.47 -13.14 21.47
N SER A 350 19.48 -13.80 20.91
CA SER A 350 19.82 -13.68 19.48
C SER A 350 18.65 -14.08 18.58
N HIS A 351 18.03 -15.25 18.83
CA HIS A 351 16.86 -15.69 18.06
C HIS A 351 15.68 -14.71 18.16
N LEU A 352 15.43 -14.14 19.35
CA LEU A 352 14.41 -13.11 19.53
C LEU A 352 14.75 -11.83 18.75
N LEU A 353 16.01 -11.38 18.72
CA LEU A 353 16.45 -10.25 17.91
C LEU A 353 16.27 -10.52 16.41
N ASP A 354 16.58 -11.73 15.93
CA ASP A 354 16.35 -12.14 14.52
C ASP A 354 14.87 -12.05 14.15
N ARG A 355 13.96 -12.54 15.03
CA ARG A 355 12.51 -12.44 14.80
C ARG A 355 12.01 -10.98 14.88
N ILE A 356 12.59 -10.15 15.74
CA ILE A 356 12.29 -8.72 15.81
C ILE A 356 12.78 -7.99 14.56
N LEU A 357 13.92 -8.38 13.99
CA LEU A 357 14.45 -7.83 12.74
C LEU A 357 13.50 -8.13 11.56
N GLU A 358 13.03 -9.38 11.44
CA GLU A 358 12.02 -9.75 10.44
C GLU A 358 10.73 -8.93 10.59
N LEU A 359 10.25 -8.75 11.84
CA LEU A 359 9.08 -7.94 12.16
C LEU A 359 9.27 -6.46 11.80
N ASP A 360 10.41 -5.86 12.13
CA ASP A 360 10.72 -4.46 11.82
C ASP A 360 10.84 -4.25 10.30
N ILE A 361 11.44 -5.21 9.57
CA ILE A 361 11.47 -5.17 8.10
C ILE A 361 10.05 -5.27 7.53
N ALA A 362 9.15 -6.10 8.07
CA ALA A 362 7.75 -6.15 7.64
C ALA A 362 7.03 -4.80 7.84
N PHE A 363 7.24 -4.12 8.97
CA PHE A 363 6.74 -2.76 9.21
C PHE A 363 7.39 -1.70 8.31
N ALA A 364 8.68 -1.85 7.97
CA ALA A 364 9.36 -0.99 7.01
C ALA A 364 8.77 -1.15 5.60
N ARG A 365 8.55 -2.40 5.14
CA ARG A 365 7.91 -2.71 3.83
C ARG A 365 6.51 -2.12 3.75
N ALA A 366 5.71 -2.24 4.82
CA ALA A 366 4.37 -1.66 4.90
C ALA A 366 4.39 -0.12 4.90
N SER A 367 5.33 0.51 5.61
CA SER A 367 5.46 1.97 5.65
C SER A 367 5.91 2.53 4.30
N HIS A 368 6.86 1.86 3.64
CA HIS A 368 7.31 2.16 2.29
C HIS A 368 6.16 2.02 1.27
N ALA A 369 5.39 0.92 1.35
CA ALA A 369 4.17 0.71 0.55
C ALA A 369 3.16 1.85 0.72
N LYS A 370 2.90 2.30 1.95
CA LYS A 370 2.01 3.43 2.23
C LYS A 370 2.53 4.75 1.69
N TRP A 371 3.85 5.00 1.78
CA TRP A 371 4.49 6.23 1.29
C TRP A 371 4.48 6.32 -0.25
N MET A 372 4.71 5.22 -0.95
CA MET A 372 4.68 5.15 -2.42
C MET A 372 3.28 4.95 -3.03
N ASN A 373 2.23 4.79 -2.19
CA ASN A 373 0.90 4.34 -2.59
C ASN A 373 0.94 3.03 -3.41
N GLY A 374 1.71 2.05 -2.93
CA GLY A 374 1.92 0.77 -3.59
C GLY A 374 0.77 -0.22 -3.40
N VAL A 375 0.65 -1.16 -4.33
CA VAL A 375 -0.40 -2.20 -4.37
C VAL A 375 0.18 -3.60 -4.19
N TYR A 376 -0.66 -4.53 -3.70
CA TYR A 376 -0.27 -5.93 -3.46
C TYR A 376 -0.07 -6.68 -4.79
N PRO A 377 1.10 -7.27 -5.06
CA PRO A 377 1.32 -8.12 -6.23
C PRO A 377 0.69 -9.52 -6.08
N ASN A 378 -0.08 -9.94 -7.09
CA ASN A 378 -0.53 -11.32 -7.21
C ASN A 378 0.54 -12.14 -7.96
N VAL A 379 1.39 -12.81 -7.18
CA VAL A 379 2.46 -13.65 -7.69
C VAL A 379 1.92 -15.05 -8.01
N THR A 380 1.92 -15.43 -9.29
CA THR A 380 1.39 -16.72 -9.77
C THR A 380 2.46 -17.81 -9.82
N SER A 381 2.09 -19.06 -9.53
CA SER A 381 2.94 -20.25 -9.71
C SER A 381 2.33 -21.22 -10.72
N GLU A 382 3.16 -22.07 -11.32
CA GLU A 382 2.74 -22.94 -12.44
C GLU A 382 1.62 -23.92 -12.08
N HIS A 383 1.49 -24.30 -10.81
CA HIS A 383 0.43 -25.18 -10.32
C HIS A 383 -0.98 -24.57 -10.40
N SER A 384 -1.10 -23.28 -10.74
CA SER A 384 -2.40 -22.64 -11.00
C SER A 384 -2.89 -22.79 -12.45
N LYS A 385 -2.10 -23.39 -13.37
CA LYS A 385 -2.48 -23.54 -14.80
C LYS A 385 -3.56 -24.60 -15.07
N THR A 386 -3.95 -25.40 -14.07
CA THR A 386 -4.83 -26.58 -14.25
C THR A 386 -6.29 -26.39 -13.83
N LEU A 387 -6.70 -25.21 -13.35
CA LEU A 387 -8.06 -25.00 -12.80
C LEU A 387 -9.03 -24.20 -13.68
N ASP A 388 -8.54 -23.38 -14.62
CA ASP A 388 -9.37 -22.51 -15.48
C ASP A 388 -9.39 -22.95 -16.96
N LEU A 389 -9.55 -24.26 -17.22
CA LEU A 389 -9.68 -24.82 -18.58
C LEU A 389 -11.14 -24.79 -19.12
N SER A 390 -11.95 -23.82 -18.69
CA SER A 390 -13.39 -23.74 -18.99
C SER A 390 -13.85 -22.44 -19.68
N SER A 391 -12.92 -21.64 -20.18
CA SER A 391 -13.19 -20.48 -21.06
C SER A 391 -12.24 -20.49 -22.26
N GLU A 392 -12.80 -20.55 -23.48
CA GLU A 392 -12.08 -20.51 -24.76
C GLU A 392 -11.55 -19.10 -25.12
N ASP A 393 -11.23 -18.28 -24.11
CA ASP A 393 -10.76 -16.90 -24.29
C ASP A 393 -9.23 -16.86 -24.33
N ASP A 394 -8.68 -16.60 -25.52
CA ASP A 394 -7.25 -16.70 -25.84
C ASP A 394 -6.38 -15.54 -25.30
N GLU A 395 -6.91 -14.77 -24.34
CA GLU A 395 -6.38 -13.47 -23.86
C GLU A 395 -5.74 -13.51 -22.46
N SER A 396 -5.33 -14.68 -21.95
CA SER A 396 -4.61 -14.72 -20.68
C SER A 396 -3.22 -14.06 -20.78
N LEU A 397 -2.91 -13.17 -19.83
CA LEU A 397 -1.60 -12.53 -19.67
C LEU A 397 -0.79 -13.22 -18.56
N ALA A 398 0.50 -13.51 -18.83
CA ALA A 398 1.45 -13.99 -17.82
C ALA A 398 1.88 -12.86 -16.88
N VAL A 399 2.18 -11.68 -17.44
CA VAL A 399 2.49 -10.45 -16.69
C VAL A 399 1.46 -9.41 -17.09
N ASP A 400 0.76 -8.84 -16.11
CA ASP A 400 -0.23 -7.77 -16.31
C ASP A 400 -0.09 -6.75 -15.17
N ILE A 401 0.56 -5.62 -15.47
CA ILE A 401 0.89 -4.58 -14.50
C ILE A 401 0.46 -3.24 -15.11
N ASP A 402 -0.69 -2.73 -14.67
CA ASP A 402 -1.19 -1.42 -15.08
C ASP A 402 -0.46 -0.28 -14.37
N SER A 403 -0.06 0.74 -15.13
CA SER A 403 0.50 2.00 -14.62
C SER A 403 1.70 1.81 -13.67
N ALA A 404 2.62 0.90 -14.00
CA ALA A 404 3.87 0.71 -13.25
C ALA A 404 4.75 1.97 -13.32
N GLN A 405 5.29 2.41 -12.18
CA GLN A 405 6.28 3.49 -12.12
C GLN A 405 7.63 2.95 -11.65
N HIS A 406 8.74 3.52 -12.12
CA HIS A 406 10.07 3.08 -11.67
C HIS A 406 10.28 3.42 -10.18
N PRO A 407 10.53 2.44 -9.28
CA PRO A 407 10.55 2.68 -7.82
C PRO A 407 11.53 3.78 -7.36
N LEU A 408 12.75 3.79 -7.91
CA LEU A 408 13.78 4.79 -7.59
C LEU A 408 13.43 6.20 -8.09
N LEU A 409 12.89 6.33 -9.31
CA LEU A 409 12.48 7.63 -9.85
C LEU A 409 11.33 8.20 -9.03
N LEU A 410 10.34 7.36 -8.68
CA LEU A 410 9.25 7.75 -7.79
C LEU A 410 9.78 8.17 -6.41
N GLY A 411 10.75 7.44 -5.85
CA GLY A 411 11.40 7.79 -4.59
C GLY A 411 12.10 9.15 -4.61
N SER A 412 12.81 9.47 -5.70
CA SER A 412 13.49 10.76 -5.87
C SER A 412 12.53 11.96 -5.89
N VAL A 413 11.34 11.76 -6.48
CA VAL A 413 10.25 12.74 -6.53
C VAL A 413 9.58 12.91 -5.17
N LEU A 414 9.21 11.80 -4.52
CA LEU A 414 8.54 11.79 -3.21
C LEU A 414 9.44 12.29 -2.07
N GLY A 415 10.76 12.06 -2.15
CA GLY A 415 11.74 12.54 -1.17
C GLY A 415 12.13 14.01 -1.32
N SER A 416 11.81 14.64 -2.46
CA SER A 416 12.25 16.01 -2.76
C SER A 416 11.15 17.04 -2.46
N PRO A 417 11.36 18.01 -1.53
CA PRO A 417 10.37 19.05 -1.23
C PRO A 417 10.09 19.99 -2.42
N LYS A 418 10.95 19.98 -3.45
CA LYS A 418 10.81 20.72 -4.71
C LYS A 418 10.36 19.85 -5.90
N GLY A 419 10.15 18.55 -5.71
CA GLY A 419 9.97 17.59 -6.82
C GLY A 419 8.54 17.39 -7.32
N ARG A 420 7.54 18.06 -6.74
CA ARG A 420 6.11 17.73 -6.91
C ARG A 420 5.53 17.97 -8.30
N ASP A 421 6.25 18.64 -9.19
CA ASP A 421 5.72 19.07 -10.49
C ASP A 421 5.96 18.05 -11.63
N ILE A 422 6.84 17.06 -11.45
CA ILE A 422 7.18 16.05 -12.48
C ILE A 422 7.22 14.66 -11.86
N PHE A 423 6.16 13.88 -12.04
CA PHE A 423 6.11 12.47 -11.64
C PHE A 423 6.63 11.55 -12.76
N PRO A 424 7.15 10.35 -12.44
CA PRO A 424 7.51 9.35 -13.44
C PRO A 424 6.28 8.93 -14.26
N VAL A 425 6.40 8.90 -15.58
CA VAL A 425 5.32 8.46 -16.46
C VAL A 425 5.00 6.99 -16.18
N PRO A 426 3.74 6.63 -15.84
CA PRO A 426 3.36 5.24 -15.63
C PRO A 426 3.38 4.43 -16.94
N ILE A 427 3.81 3.18 -16.85
CA ILE A 427 3.99 2.27 -18.00
C ILE A 427 3.18 0.99 -17.76
N ASP A 428 2.41 0.56 -18.76
CA ASP A 428 1.66 -0.69 -18.70
C ASP A 428 2.52 -1.87 -19.22
N ILE A 429 2.64 -2.94 -18.45
CA ILE A 429 3.44 -4.14 -18.80
C ILE A 429 2.51 -5.33 -18.99
N LYS A 430 2.38 -5.83 -20.24
CA LYS A 430 1.36 -6.82 -20.64
C LYS A 430 1.94 -7.94 -21.52
N VAL A 431 2.48 -8.97 -20.87
CA VAL A 431 3.08 -10.14 -21.54
C VAL A 431 2.04 -11.24 -21.72
N GLU A 432 1.81 -11.67 -22.96
CA GLU A 432 0.88 -12.76 -23.32
C GLU A 432 1.30 -14.10 -22.66
N SER A 433 0.37 -14.93 -22.14
CA SER A 433 0.71 -16.20 -21.48
C SER A 433 1.49 -17.20 -22.34
N ARG A 434 1.35 -17.10 -23.67
CA ARG A 434 2.07 -17.92 -24.65
C ARG A 434 3.46 -17.36 -24.98
N ALA A 435 3.70 -16.08 -24.71
CA ALA A 435 4.95 -15.41 -25.03
C ALA A 435 6.05 -15.81 -24.05
N LYS A 436 7.18 -16.25 -24.61
CA LYS A 436 8.42 -16.55 -23.89
C LYS A 436 9.50 -15.50 -24.13
N VAL A 437 9.44 -14.80 -25.26
CA VAL A 437 10.37 -13.71 -25.60
C VAL A 437 9.59 -12.49 -26.06
N VAL A 438 9.82 -11.36 -25.40
CA VAL A 438 9.27 -10.05 -25.77
C VAL A 438 10.37 -9.21 -26.41
N VAL A 439 10.19 -8.81 -27.67
CA VAL A 439 11.13 -7.94 -28.41
C VAL A 439 10.60 -6.51 -28.38
N ILE A 440 11.29 -5.64 -27.64
CA ILE A 440 10.98 -4.21 -27.51
C ILE A 440 11.81 -3.41 -28.52
N SER A 441 11.10 -2.72 -29.40
CA SER A 441 11.63 -1.86 -30.46
C SER A 441 11.36 -0.37 -30.18
N GLY A 442 12.07 0.51 -30.88
CA GLY A 442 11.89 1.97 -30.78
C GLY A 442 13.18 2.73 -30.42
N PRO A 443 13.13 4.08 -30.41
CA PRO A 443 14.29 4.92 -30.13
C PRO A 443 14.79 4.75 -28.69
N ASN A 444 16.09 4.96 -28.44
CA ASN A 444 16.67 4.83 -27.10
C ASN A 444 16.09 5.83 -26.09
N THR A 445 15.85 7.06 -26.53
CA THR A 445 15.15 8.08 -25.75
C THR A 445 13.70 7.70 -25.41
N GLY A 446 13.16 6.63 -26.00
CA GLY A 446 11.82 6.09 -25.71
C GLY A 446 11.66 5.45 -24.33
N GLY A 447 12.75 5.12 -23.62
CA GLY A 447 12.70 4.56 -22.25
C GLY A 447 12.79 3.03 -22.16
N LYS A 448 13.31 2.34 -23.18
CA LYS A 448 13.48 0.87 -23.21
C LYS A 448 14.21 0.32 -21.96
N THR A 449 15.37 0.90 -21.64
CA THR A 449 16.19 0.60 -20.46
C THR A 449 15.41 0.79 -19.15
N ALA A 450 14.62 1.87 -19.04
CA ALA A 450 13.83 2.16 -17.85
C ALA A 450 12.68 1.16 -17.65
N LEU A 451 12.07 0.67 -18.74
CA LEU A 451 11.08 -0.40 -18.70
C LEU A 451 11.70 -1.73 -18.23
N LEU A 452 12.87 -2.12 -18.78
CA LEU A 452 13.60 -3.31 -18.32
C LEU A 452 13.93 -3.23 -16.82
N LYS A 453 14.53 -2.11 -16.36
CA LYS A 453 14.82 -1.89 -14.93
C LYS A 453 13.56 -1.91 -14.06
N THR A 454 12.47 -1.31 -14.53
CA THR A 454 11.19 -1.30 -13.81
C THR A 454 10.66 -2.72 -13.60
N LEU A 455 10.65 -3.56 -14.65
CA LEU A 455 10.22 -4.96 -14.55
C LEU A 455 11.13 -5.79 -13.63
N GLY A 456 12.47 -5.63 -13.74
CA GLY A 456 13.43 -6.32 -12.89
C GLY A 456 13.30 -5.95 -11.41
N LEU A 457 13.21 -4.66 -11.10
CA LEU A 457 13.00 -4.17 -9.73
C LEU A 457 11.65 -4.61 -9.17
N ILE A 458 10.56 -4.49 -9.93
CA ILE A 458 9.24 -4.96 -9.50
C ILE A 458 9.23 -6.47 -9.22
N SER A 459 9.93 -7.26 -10.03
CA SER A 459 10.08 -8.70 -9.80
C SER A 459 10.84 -8.98 -8.50
N LEU A 460 11.97 -8.31 -8.24
CA LEU A 460 12.72 -8.41 -6.98
C LEU A 460 11.88 -7.98 -5.77
N MET A 461 11.16 -6.87 -5.88
CA MET A 461 10.24 -6.37 -4.85
C MET A 461 9.16 -7.40 -4.48
N SER A 462 8.56 -8.04 -5.48
CA SER A 462 7.55 -9.07 -5.25
C SER A 462 8.13 -10.29 -4.50
N LYS A 463 9.38 -10.68 -4.79
CA LYS A 463 10.10 -11.74 -4.06
C LYS A 463 10.48 -11.35 -2.63
N SER A 464 10.73 -10.07 -2.38
CA SER A 464 11.11 -9.55 -1.05
C SER A 464 9.92 -9.07 -0.20
N GLY A 465 8.69 -9.41 -0.58
CA GLY A 465 7.48 -9.01 0.14
C GLY A 465 7.10 -7.53 0.02
N MET A 466 7.70 -6.77 -0.90
CA MET A 466 7.40 -5.35 -1.10
C MET A 466 6.23 -5.16 -2.07
N TYR A 467 5.38 -4.16 -1.78
CA TYR A 467 4.29 -3.76 -2.67
C TYR A 467 4.82 -2.95 -3.86
N LEU A 468 4.07 -2.97 -4.97
CA LEU A 468 4.51 -2.41 -6.24
C LEU A 468 3.97 -1.00 -6.48
N PRO A 469 4.74 -0.08 -7.10
CA PRO A 469 4.26 1.23 -7.54
C PRO A 469 3.46 1.08 -8.84
N ALA A 470 2.25 0.54 -8.71
CA ALA A 470 1.35 0.23 -9.83
C ALA A 470 -0.10 0.51 -9.44
N LYS A 471 -1.04 0.25 -10.34
CA LYS A 471 -2.49 0.30 -10.07
C LYS A 471 -3.11 -1.09 -10.11
N ASN A 472 -4.36 -1.17 -9.69
CA ASN A 472 -5.19 -2.37 -9.72
C ASN A 472 -4.51 -3.54 -8.96
N CYS A 473 -4.59 -4.75 -9.49
CA CYS A 473 -4.03 -5.97 -8.88
C CYS A 473 -2.94 -6.54 -9.80
N PRO A 474 -1.70 -6.01 -9.76
CA PRO A 474 -0.65 -6.40 -10.69
C PRO A 474 -0.31 -7.88 -10.56
N ARG A 475 -0.25 -8.56 -11.70
CA ARG A 475 0.00 -9.99 -11.83
C ARG A 475 1.35 -10.23 -12.48
N LEU A 476 2.13 -11.14 -11.91
CA LEU A 476 3.39 -11.60 -12.49
C LEU A 476 3.70 -13.04 -12.02
N PRO A 477 4.42 -13.84 -12.82
CA PRO A 477 4.91 -15.13 -12.35
C PRO A 477 5.91 -14.95 -11.21
N TRP A 478 6.00 -15.94 -10.32
CA TRP A 478 7.17 -16.07 -9.49
C TRP A 478 8.36 -16.50 -10.35
N PHE A 479 9.46 -15.76 -10.28
CA PHE A 479 10.70 -16.11 -10.95
C PHE A 479 11.71 -16.65 -9.93
N ASP A 480 12.40 -17.75 -10.23
CA ASP A 480 13.47 -18.28 -9.36
C ASP A 480 14.72 -17.41 -9.47
N LEU A 481 15.14 -17.12 -10.70
CA LEU A 481 16.24 -16.21 -11.05
C LEU A 481 15.71 -14.99 -11.79
N ILE A 482 16.27 -13.83 -11.46
CA ILE A 482 16.13 -12.60 -12.23
C ILE A 482 17.54 -12.27 -12.71
N LEU A 483 17.72 -12.25 -14.03
CA LEU A 483 19.03 -12.14 -14.68
C LEU A 483 18.99 -10.95 -15.64
N ALA A 484 19.94 -10.03 -15.51
CA ALA A 484 19.96 -8.81 -16.33
C ALA A 484 21.33 -8.57 -16.98
N ASP A 485 21.30 -8.26 -18.27
CA ASP A 485 22.35 -7.48 -18.93
C ASP A 485 21.76 -6.16 -19.41
N ILE A 486 21.96 -5.11 -18.60
CA ILE A 486 21.50 -3.75 -18.85
C ILE A 486 22.67 -2.83 -18.50
N GLY A 487 23.02 -1.89 -19.37
CA GLY A 487 24.16 -1.01 -19.14
C GLY A 487 24.39 -0.02 -20.28
N ASP A 488 25.19 1.01 -20.00
CA ASP A 488 25.59 1.99 -20.99
C ASP A 488 26.94 1.58 -21.63
N PRO A 489 26.98 1.29 -22.95
CA PRO A 489 28.21 0.96 -23.66
C PRO A 489 29.19 2.15 -23.78
N GLN A 490 28.93 3.30 -23.15
CA GLN A 490 29.82 4.47 -23.11
C GLN A 490 30.52 4.68 -21.75
N SER A 491 30.33 3.81 -20.76
CA SER A 491 31.06 3.90 -19.48
C SER A 491 32.55 3.56 -19.66
N LEU A 492 33.40 4.60 -19.62
CA LEU A 492 34.87 4.50 -19.81
C LEU A 492 35.57 3.53 -18.83
N GLU A 493 34.93 3.24 -17.69
CA GLU A 493 35.43 2.35 -16.64
C GLU A 493 35.40 0.86 -17.04
N GLN A 494 34.62 0.47 -18.06
CA GLN A 494 34.66 -0.87 -18.66
C GLN A 494 35.68 -0.93 -19.80
N SER A 495 36.94 -0.67 -19.47
CA SER A 495 38.04 -0.57 -20.41
C SER A 495 38.52 -1.94 -20.95
N LEU A 496 37.67 -2.66 -21.72
CA LEU A 496 38.03 -3.59 -22.81
C LEU A 496 36.78 -4.24 -23.44
N SER A 497 36.37 -3.72 -24.62
CA SER A 497 35.38 -4.32 -25.53
C SER A 497 33.99 -4.61 -24.95
N THR A 498 33.13 -3.59 -25.02
CA THR A 498 31.71 -3.63 -24.64
C THR A 498 30.96 -4.82 -25.24
N PHE A 499 31.10 -5.06 -26.54
CA PHE A 499 30.47 -6.21 -27.20
C PHE A 499 30.89 -7.56 -26.58
N SER A 500 32.18 -7.80 -26.36
CA SER A 500 32.61 -9.06 -25.73
C SER A 500 32.21 -9.16 -24.25
N GLY A 501 32.11 -8.03 -23.54
CA GLY A 501 31.56 -7.99 -22.18
C GLY A 501 30.10 -8.44 -22.14
N HIS A 502 29.25 -7.84 -22.98
CA HIS A 502 27.85 -8.23 -23.16
C HIS A 502 27.71 -9.70 -23.57
N ILE A 503 28.46 -10.16 -24.59
CA ILE A 503 28.41 -11.56 -25.03
C ILE A 503 28.90 -12.52 -23.95
N SER A 504 29.92 -12.17 -23.16
CA SER A 504 30.37 -13.00 -22.04
C SER A 504 29.30 -13.09 -20.95
N ARG A 505 28.64 -11.98 -20.60
CA ARG A 505 27.53 -12.00 -19.64
C ARG A 505 26.33 -12.77 -20.18
N ILE A 506 25.93 -12.59 -21.43
CA ILE A 506 24.85 -13.35 -22.06
C ILE A 506 25.16 -14.85 -22.03
N ARG A 507 26.39 -15.26 -22.37
CA ARG A 507 26.83 -16.65 -22.23
C ARG A 507 26.63 -17.14 -20.80
N HIS A 508 27.13 -16.40 -19.81
CA HIS A 508 26.99 -16.76 -18.40
C HIS A 508 25.52 -16.86 -17.94
N ILE A 509 24.64 -15.96 -18.42
CA ILE A 509 23.18 -16.04 -18.20
C ILE A 509 22.64 -17.35 -18.80
N LEU A 510 22.99 -17.68 -20.06
CA LEU A 510 22.55 -18.90 -20.74
C LEU A 510 23.06 -20.19 -20.08
N ASP A 511 24.18 -20.14 -19.36
CA ASP A 511 24.76 -21.27 -18.61
C ASP A 511 23.99 -21.58 -17.31
N ILE A 512 23.24 -20.62 -16.74
CA ILE A 512 22.52 -20.75 -15.44
C ILE A 512 20.99 -20.66 -15.53
N VAL A 513 20.44 -20.26 -16.67
CA VAL A 513 19.01 -19.97 -16.84
C VAL A 513 18.10 -21.20 -16.66
N SER A 514 16.93 -20.98 -16.08
CA SER A 514 15.91 -22.02 -15.82
C SER A 514 14.55 -21.68 -16.45
N GLU A 515 13.68 -22.68 -16.60
CA GLU A 515 12.31 -22.52 -17.11
C GLU A 515 11.44 -21.56 -16.29
N ASN A 516 11.84 -21.22 -15.06
CA ASN A 516 11.19 -20.24 -14.19
C ASN A 516 11.90 -18.87 -14.14
N SER A 517 12.98 -18.67 -14.90
CA SER A 517 13.77 -17.43 -14.87
C SER A 517 13.11 -16.27 -15.63
N LEU A 518 13.35 -15.05 -15.13
CA LEU A 518 13.20 -13.78 -15.87
C LEU A 518 14.55 -13.34 -16.41
N VAL A 519 14.63 -13.08 -17.72
CA VAL A 519 15.85 -12.57 -18.37
C VAL A 519 15.59 -11.22 -19.00
N LEU A 520 16.45 -10.24 -18.72
CA LEU A 520 16.35 -8.86 -19.19
C LEU A 520 17.61 -8.49 -19.98
N LEU A 521 17.49 -8.25 -21.28
CA LEU A 521 18.62 -7.92 -22.15
C LEU A 521 18.40 -6.56 -22.81
N ASP A 522 19.29 -5.60 -22.57
CA ASP A 522 19.28 -4.31 -23.26
C ASP A 522 20.19 -4.34 -24.49
N GLU A 523 19.72 -3.79 -25.60
CA GLU A 523 20.44 -3.66 -26.88
C GLU A 523 21.21 -4.93 -27.33
N ILE A 524 20.55 -6.09 -27.34
CA ILE A 524 21.18 -7.38 -27.62
C ILE A 524 22.04 -7.37 -28.89
N CYS A 525 23.31 -7.77 -28.76
CA CYS A 525 24.31 -7.82 -29.84
C CYS A 525 24.51 -6.49 -30.60
N SER A 526 24.34 -5.35 -29.92
CA SER A 526 24.77 -4.04 -30.44
C SER A 526 26.30 -3.91 -30.42
N GLY A 527 26.86 -3.07 -31.30
CA GLY A 527 28.31 -2.79 -31.34
C GLY A 527 29.16 -3.74 -32.20
N THR A 528 28.53 -4.61 -33.00
CA THR A 528 29.20 -5.40 -34.06
C THR A 528 28.57 -5.09 -35.44
N ASP A 529 28.98 -5.79 -36.50
CA ASP A 529 28.34 -5.70 -37.82
C ASP A 529 26.83 -6.01 -37.70
N PRO A 530 25.92 -5.19 -38.30
CA PRO A 530 24.49 -5.39 -38.16
C PRO A 530 23.99 -6.75 -38.65
N SER A 531 24.58 -7.33 -39.69
CA SER A 531 24.15 -8.63 -40.23
C SER A 531 24.55 -9.79 -39.31
N GLU A 532 25.78 -9.76 -38.78
CA GLU A 532 26.25 -10.72 -37.77
C GLU A 532 25.47 -10.55 -36.45
N GLY A 533 25.22 -9.31 -36.02
CA GLY A 533 24.47 -8.98 -34.81
C GLY A 533 23.04 -9.48 -34.84
N VAL A 534 22.33 -9.32 -35.98
CA VAL A 534 20.98 -9.87 -36.19
C VAL A 534 20.99 -11.40 -36.16
N ALA A 535 21.95 -12.04 -36.84
CA ALA A 535 22.05 -13.50 -36.88
C ALA A 535 22.33 -14.09 -35.49
N LEU A 536 23.29 -13.50 -34.75
CA LEU A 536 23.67 -13.91 -33.40
C LEU A 536 22.53 -13.70 -32.40
N ALA A 537 21.90 -12.51 -32.41
CA ALA A 537 20.74 -12.23 -31.56
C ALA A 537 19.59 -13.20 -31.86
N THR A 538 19.27 -13.45 -33.14
CA THR A 538 18.24 -14.44 -33.53
C THR A 538 18.55 -15.83 -32.96
N SER A 539 19.81 -16.29 -33.07
CA SER A 539 20.24 -17.58 -32.52
C SER A 539 20.09 -17.64 -31.00
N ILE A 540 20.53 -16.60 -30.28
CA ILE A 540 20.42 -16.49 -28.82
C ILE A 540 18.95 -16.49 -28.38
N LEU A 541 18.09 -15.70 -29.04
CA LEU A 541 16.68 -15.63 -28.68
C LEU A 541 15.95 -16.95 -28.93
N LYS A 542 16.22 -17.65 -30.04
CA LYS A 542 15.66 -18.99 -30.28
C LYS A 542 16.18 -20.03 -29.29
N TYR A 543 17.45 -19.92 -28.86
CA TYR A 543 18.04 -20.80 -27.86
C TYR A 543 17.46 -20.58 -26.45
N ILE A 544 17.20 -19.33 -26.07
CA ILE A 544 16.69 -18.99 -24.73
C ILE A 544 15.19 -19.24 -24.59
N LYS A 545 14.40 -19.06 -25.66
CA LYS A 545 12.93 -19.22 -25.71
C LYS A 545 12.37 -20.46 -24.99
N ASN A 546 13.06 -21.60 -25.11
CA ASN A 546 12.64 -22.89 -24.53
C ASN A 546 13.25 -23.15 -23.14
N ARG A 547 13.92 -22.17 -22.53
CA ARG A 547 14.66 -22.28 -21.26
C ARG A 547 14.38 -21.15 -20.28
N VAL A 548 13.34 -20.34 -20.51
CA VAL A 548 12.93 -19.23 -19.63
C VAL A 548 11.43 -19.26 -19.36
N ASN A 549 11.03 -18.56 -18.29
CA ASN A 549 9.63 -18.20 -18.16
C ASN A 549 9.30 -17.04 -19.09
N VAL A 550 10.06 -15.95 -18.96
CA VAL A 550 9.96 -14.74 -19.79
C VAL A 550 11.36 -14.17 -20.02
N ALA A 551 11.71 -13.87 -21.27
CA ALA A 551 12.80 -12.98 -21.63
C ALA A 551 12.24 -11.68 -22.21
N VAL A 552 12.67 -10.53 -21.72
CA VAL A 552 12.32 -9.21 -22.26
C VAL A 552 13.58 -8.55 -22.80
N VAL A 553 13.55 -8.21 -24.09
CA VAL A 553 14.76 -7.87 -24.84
C VAL A 553 14.55 -6.59 -25.63
N SER A 554 15.38 -5.58 -25.36
CA SER A 554 15.45 -4.34 -26.12
C SER A 554 16.37 -4.50 -27.33
N THR A 555 16.00 -3.89 -28.45
CA THR A 555 16.84 -3.92 -29.66
C THR A 555 16.70 -2.66 -30.53
N HIS A 556 17.64 -2.53 -31.45
CA HIS A 556 17.61 -1.60 -32.60
C HIS A 556 17.33 -2.32 -33.92
N TYR A 557 17.50 -3.65 -33.93
CA TYR A 557 17.37 -4.46 -35.13
C TYR A 557 15.89 -4.70 -35.43
N GLY A 558 15.36 -3.97 -36.42
CA GLY A 558 13.98 -4.14 -36.87
C GLY A 558 13.67 -5.56 -37.37
N ASP A 559 14.68 -6.28 -37.88
CA ASP A 559 14.51 -7.63 -38.41
C ASP A 559 14.16 -8.65 -37.31
N LEU A 560 14.55 -8.42 -36.05
CA LEU A 560 14.16 -9.28 -34.93
C LEU A 560 12.66 -9.26 -34.64
N SER A 561 11.92 -8.23 -35.07
CA SER A 561 10.47 -8.23 -34.90
C SER A 561 9.74 -9.21 -35.83
N ARG A 562 10.41 -9.71 -36.89
CA ARG A 562 9.87 -10.75 -37.79
C ARG A 562 9.81 -12.14 -37.13
N LEU A 563 10.38 -12.30 -35.93
CA LEU A 563 10.34 -13.57 -35.19
C LEU A 563 8.91 -13.93 -34.75
N LYS A 564 8.07 -12.94 -34.43
CA LYS A 564 6.64 -13.16 -34.11
C LYS A 564 5.85 -13.76 -35.28
N ASP A 565 6.18 -13.38 -36.51
CA ASP A 565 5.44 -13.82 -37.70
C ASP A 565 5.58 -15.34 -37.95
N ASN A 566 6.65 -15.95 -37.44
CA ASN A 566 6.96 -17.37 -37.60
C ASN A 566 6.70 -18.21 -36.34
N GLU A 567 6.79 -17.62 -35.15
CA GLU A 567 6.78 -18.34 -33.87
C GLU A 567 5.95 -17.60 -32.81
N SER A 568 4.79 -18.16 -32.44
CA SER A 568 3.80 -17.56 -31.51
C SER A 568 4.30 -17.33 -30.07
N GLN A 569 5.49 -17.84 -29.74
CA GLN A 569 6.18 -17.64 -28.47
C GLN A 569 6.95 -16.30 -28.42
N PHE A 570 7.00 -15.57 -29.53
CA PHE A 570 7.55 -14.22 -29.61
C PHE A 570 6.44 -13.16 -29.59
N GLN A 571 6.60 -12.15 -28.75
CA GLN A 571 5.72 -10.99 -28.69
C GLN A 571 6.49 -9.73 -29.07
N ASN A 572 5.92 -8.90 -29.95
CA ASN A 572 6.50 -7.61 -30.29
C ASN A 572 5.92 -6.51 -29.39
N ALA A 573 6.76 -5.56 -29.00
CA ALA A 573 6.35 -4.32 -28.36
C ALA A 573 7.16 -3.15 -28.94
N ALA A 574 6.60 -1.94 -28.87
CA ALA A 574 7.26 -0.72 -29.33
C ALA A 574 7.09 0.42 -28.35
N MET A 575 8.17 1.17 -28.05
CA MET A 575 8.04 2.44 -27.33
C MET A 575 7.43 3.50 -28.25
N GLU A 576 6.35 4.14 -27.81
CA GLU A 576 5.68 5.20 -28.54
C GLU A 576 6.51 6.50 -28.53
N PHE A 577 6.55 7.15 -29.69
CA PHE A 577 7.24 8.42 -29.91
C PHE A 577 6.28 9.36 -30.63
N SER A 578 6.01 10.54 -30.05
CA SER A 578 5.08 11.50 -30.63
C SER A 578 5.70 12.16 -31.86
N MET A 579 5.06 12.01 -33.01
CA MET A 579 5.52 12.62 -34.26
C MET A 579 5.19 14.13 -34.34
N GLU A 580 4.38 14.63 -33.42
CA GLU A 580 3.96 16.05 -33.34
C GLU A 580 4.89 16.85 -32.43
N THR A 581 5.17 16.34 -31.22
CA THR A 581 6.05 17.00 -30.24
C THR A 581 7.51 16.59 -30.37
N PHE A 582 7.81 15.54 -31.13
CA PHE A 582 9.14 14.90 -31.23
C PHE A 582 9.72 14.47 -29.87
N GLN A 583 8.85 14.14 -28.93
CA GLN A 583 9.21 13.66 -27.59
C GLN A 583 8.75 12.21 -27.39
N PRO A 584 9.48 11.41 -26.60
CA PRO A 584 9.02 10.10 -26.15
C PRO A 584 7.77 10.28 -25.27
N THR A 585 6.74 9.45 -25.48
CA THR A 585 5.56 9.43 -24.59
C THR A 585 5.71 8.43 -23.45
N PHE A 586 6.77 7.62 -23.47
CA PHE A 586 7.08 6.53 -22.54
C PHE A 586 6.00 5.44 -22.45
N ARG A 587 5.06 5.40 -23.40
CA ARG A 587 4.04 4.34 -23.52
C ARG A 587 4.55 3.15 -24.32
N VAL A 588 4.08 1.96 -23.96
CA VAL A 588 4.39 0.72 -24.66
C VAL A 588 3.20 0.31 -25.53
N LEU A 589 3.45 0.16 -26.83
CA LEU A 589 2.50 -0.35 -27.81
C LEU A 589 2.70 -1.86 -27.97
N TRP A 590 2.01 -2.63 -27.11
CA TRP A 590 2.01 -4.09 -27.15
C TRP A 590 1.45 -4.63 -28.48
N GLY A 591 2.04 -5.70 -28.99
CA GLY A 591 1.72 -6.30 -30.28
C GLY A 591 2.21 -5.54 -31.52
N ARG A 592 2.86 -4.37 -31.37
CA ARG A 592 3.31 -3.53 -32.49
C ARG A 592 4.84 -3.50 -32.62
N THR A 593 5.30 -3.13 -33.82
CA THR A 593 6.71 -2.95 -34.17
C THR A 593 7.00 -1.46 -34.37
N GLY A 594 8.09 -0.97 -33.79
CA GLY A 594 8.49 0.43 -33.81
C GLY A 594 9.38 0.76 -35.00
N ALA A 595 9.13 1.90 -35.66
CA ALA A 595 9.98 2.39 -36.73
C ALA A 595 11.17 3.22 -36.20
N SER A 596 12.37 2.96 -36.70
CA SER A 596 13.59 3.71 -36.38
C SER A 596 13.55 5.12 -36.98
N ASN A 597 13.02 6.08 -36.22
CA ASN A 597 12.78 7.46 -36.64
C ASN A 597 14.03 8.37 -36.66
N ALA A 598 15.25 7.83 -36.74
CA ALA A 598 16.51 8.57 -36.54
C ALA A 598 16.65 9.83 -37.42
N LEU A 599 16.35 9.74 -38.74
CA LEU A 599 16.38 10.89 -39.65
C LEU A 599 15.33 11.98 -39.30
N ARG A 600 14.20 11.59 -38.68
CA ARG A 600 13.15 12.52 -38.23
C ARG A 600 13.53 13.21 -36.92
N VAL A 601 14.25 12.52 -36.04
CA VAL A 601 14.84 13.10 -34.81
C VAL A 601 15.97 14.06 -35.16
N ALA A 602 16.85 13.71 -36.10
CA ALA A 602 17.86 14.65 -36.59
C ALA A 602 17.21 15.92 -37.20
N LYS A 603 16.09 15.77 -37.93
CA LYS A 603 15.30 16.89 -38.44
C LYS A 603 14.76 17.81 -37.34
N SER A 604 14.25 17.28 -36.22
CA SER A 604 13.68 18.09 -35.14
C SER A 604 14.75 18.81 -34.30
N ILE A 605 15.97 18.26 -34.22
CA ILE A 605 17.14 18.91 -33.59
C ILE A 605 17.71 20.05 -34.49
N GLY A 606 17.13 20.29 -35.67
CA GLY A 606 17.54 21.36 -36.58
C GLY A 606 18.69 20.98 -37.51
N PHE A 607 18.97 19.68 -37.68
CA PHE A 607 20.05 19.20 -38.54
C PHE A 607 19.81 19.58 -40.02
N ASN A 608 20.90 19.80 -40.76
CA ASN A 608 20.82 20.42 -42.08
C ASN A 608 19.95 19.61 -43.06
N ARG A 609 18.87 20.24 -43.55
CA ARG A 609 17.87 19.63 -44.43
C ARG A 609 18.47 18.99 -45.69
N ARG A 610 19.51 19.57 -46.30
CA ARG A 610 20.16 18.99 -47.49
C ARG A 610 20.90 17.69 -47.16
N ILE A 611 21.49 17.60 -45.96
CA ILE A 611 22.14 16.37 -45.48
C ILE A 611 21.10 15.29 -45.21
N LEU A 612 19.95 15.66 -44.62
CA LEU A 612 18.85 14.72 -44.37
C LEU A 612 18.21 14.20 -45.67
N GLU A 613 17.98 15.07 -46.65
CA GLU A 613 17.46 14.69 -47.98
C GLU A 613 18.45 13.77 -48.73
N ASN A 614 19.76 13.98 -48.58
CA ASN A 614 20.76 13.05 -49.10
C ASN A 614 20.83 11.73 -48.32
N ALA A 615 20.76 11.76 -46.99
CA ALA A 615 20.75 10.57 -46.15
C ALA A 615 19.54 9.66 -46.43
N HIS A 616 18.38 10.24 -46.72
CA HIS A 616 17.20 9.49 -47.14
C HIS A 616 17.43 8.76 -48.47
N LYS A 617 17.96 9.46 -49.49
CA LYS A 617 18.37 8.86 -50.78
C LYS A 617 19.44 7.78 -50.64
N TRP A 618 20.33 7.90 -49.65
CA TRP A 618 21.29 6.83 -49.33
C TRP A 618 20.61 5.62 -48.70
N THR A 619 19.60 5.81 -47.83
CA THR A 619 18.80 4.71 -47.28
C THR A 619 18.08 3.93 -48.38
N GLU A 620 17.45 4.63 -49.33
CA GLU A 620 16.79 4.04 -50.50
C GLU A 620 17.76 3.24 -51.38
N LYS A 621 18.99 3.73 -51.58
CA LYS A 621 20.02 3.09 -52.43
C LYS A 621 20.73 1.92 -51.77
N LEU A 622 20.93 1.95 -50.45
CA LEU A 622 21.69 0.93 -49.73
C LEU A 622 20.83 -0.29 -49.38
N ASN A 623 19.52 -0.10 -49.14
CA ASN A 623 18.61 -1.18 -48.76
C ASN A 623 17.42 -1.34 -49.77
N PRO A 624 17.67 -1.56 -51.07
CA PRO A 624 16.62 -1.59 -52.09
C PRO A 624 15.61 -2.74 -51.88
N GLU A 625 16.04 -3.87 -51.31
CA GLU A 625 15.15 -5.01 -51.03
C GLU A 625 14.19 -4.71 -49.87
N GLN A 626 14.67 -4.08 -48.79
CA GLN A 626 13.82 -3.65 -47.67
C GLN A 626 12.81 -2.57 -48.08
N GLU A 627 13.11 -1.76 -49.10
CA GLU A 627 12.18 -0.81 -49.72
C GLU A 627 11.03 -1.52 -50.44
N VAL A 628 11.34 -2.54 -51.26
CA VAL A 628 10.35 -3.34 -51.98
C VAL A 628 9.50 -4.17 -51.01
N GLU A 629 10.12 -4.83 -50.02
CA GLU A 629 9.40 -5.53 -48.95
C GLU A 629 8.52 -4.57 -48.13
N ARG A 630 9.02 -3.39 -47.71
CA ARG A 630 8.20 -2.41 -46.97
C ARG A 630 7.00 -1.94 -47.78
N LYS A 631 7.18 -1.69 -49.08
CA LYS A 631 6.09 -1.26 -49.97
C LYS A 631 5.07 -2.40 -50.15
N GLY A 632 5.53 -3.64 -50.26
CA GLY A 632 4.68 -4.84 -50.29
C GLY A 632 3.91 -5.08 -48.99
N SER A 633 4.59 -5.10 -47.84
CA SER A 633 3.97 -5.36 -46.54
C SER A 633 3.01 -4.24 -46.13
N LEU A 634 3.35 -2.97 -46.38
CA LEU A 634 2.48 -1.84 -46.10
C LEU A 634 1.25 -1.83 -47.02
N PHE A 635 1.39 -2.26 -48.28
CA PHE A 635 0.25 -2.50 -49.17
C PHE A 635 -0.65 -3.64 -48.67
N GLN A 636 -0.05 -4.72 -48.15
CA GLN A 636 -0.80 -5.86 -47.60
C GLN A 636 -1.52 -5.50 -46.29
N SER A 637 -0.87 -4.81 -45.34
CA SER A 637 -1.52 -4.30 -44.13
C SER A 637 -2.65 -3.30 -44.45
N LEU A 638 -2.47 -2.42 -45.45
CA LEU A 638 -3.53 -1.54 -45.93
C LEU A 638 -4.70 -2.32 -46.58
N MET A 639 -4.43 -3.43 -47.26
CA MET A 639 -5.48 -4.32 -47.77
C MET A 639 -6.24 -5.02 -46.63
N GLU A 640 -5.53 -5.53 -45.62
CA GLU A 640 -6.12 -6.19 -44.44
C GLU A 640 -6.96 -5.21 -43.62
N GLU A 641 -6.44 -4.01 -43.34
CA GLU A 641 -7.17 -2.95 -42.64
C GLU A 641 -8.38 -2.47 -43.46
N ARG A 642 -8.22 -2.27 -44.78
CA ARG A 642 -9.34 -1.97 -45.68
C ARG A 642 -10.39 -3.07 -45.66
N ASN A 643 -10.00 -4.35 -45.63
CA ASN A 643 -10.94 -5.47 -45.57
C ASN A 643 -11.67 -5.52 -44.22
N LYS A 644 -10.96 -5.25 -43.11
CA LYS A 644 -11.54 -5.16 -41.76
C LYS A 644 -12.53 -4.00 -41.65
N LEU A 645 -12.16 -2.81 -42.14
CA LEU A 645 -13.03 -1.63 -42.21
C LEU A 645 -14.24 -1.87 -43.12
N LYS A 646 -14.06 -2.54 -44.26
CA LYS A 646 -15.17 -2.93 -45.15
C LYS A 646 -16.12 -3.90 -44.45
N LEU A 647 -15.59 -4.89 -43.72
CA LEU A 647 -16.40 -5.82 -42.93
C LEU A 647 -17.19 -5.09 -41.83
N GLN A 648 -16.54 -4.18 -41.08
CA GLN A 648 -17.20 -3.34 -40.09
C GLN A 648 -18.28 -2.46 -40.72
N ALA A 649 -17.98 -1.76 -41.82
CA ALA A 649 -18.96 -0.95 -42.56
C ALA A 649 -20.17 -1.78 -43.04
N THR A 650 -19.96 -3.02 -43.52
CA THR A 650 -21.09 -3.91 -43.87
C THR A 650 -21.92 -4.34 -42.67
N LYS A 651 -21.29 -4.64 -41.52
CA LYS A 651 -22.00 -4.96 -40.27
C LYS A 651 -22.81 -3.76 -39.75
N THR A 652 -22.19 -2.58 -39.71
CA THR A 652 -22.86 -1.33 -39.32
C THR A 652 -23.99 -0.96 -40.27
N SER A 653 -23.82 -1.15 -41.58
CA SER A 653 -24.87 -0.90 -42.58
C SER A 653 -26.05 -1.86 -42.44
N ALA A 654 -25.81 -3.15 -42.18
CA ALA A 654 -26.86 -4.11 -41.87
C ALA A 654 -27.62 -3.71 -40.59
N PHE A 655 -26.90 -3.46 -39.50
CA PHE A 655 -27.51 -3.06 -38.22
C PHE A 655 -28.29 -1.73 -38.33
N HIS A 656 -27.80 -0.77 -39.12
CA HIS A 656 -28.49 0.49 -39.37
C HIS A 656 -29.80 0.30 -40.15
N ARG A 657 -29.81 -0.58 -41.16
CA ARG A 657 -31.02 -0.95 -41.89
C ARG A 657 -32.04 -1.62 -40.97
N ASP A 658 -31.60 -2.55 -40.14
CA ASP A 658 -32.49 -3.30 -39.24
C ASP A 658 -33.10 -2.36 -38.17
N LEU A 659 -32.31 -1.38 -37.68
CA LEU A 659 -32.78 -0.32 -36.78
C LEU A 659 -33.75 0.67 -37.45
N MET A 660 -33.55 0.99 -38.75
CA MET A 660 -34.48 1.83 -39.51
C MET A 660 -35.80 1.11 -39.83
N ASN A 661 -35.77 -0.19 -40.09
CA ASN A 661 -36.99 -0.99 -40.23
C ASN A 661 -37.82 -0.96 -38.94
N LEU A 662 -37.17 -1.18 -37.78
CA LEU A 662 -37.83 -1.10 -36.47
C LEU A 662 -38.36 0.32 -36.16
N TYR A 663 -37.62 1.36 -36.55
CA TYR A 663 -38.10 2.75 -36.41
C TYR A 663 -39.40 2.97 -37.20
N HIS A 664 -39.46 2.53 -38.46
CA HIS A 664 -40.68 2.68 -39.27
C HIS A 664 -41.84 1.80 -38.78
N GLU A 665 -41.57 0.64 -38.20
CA GLU A 665 -42.58 -0.21 -37.56
C GLU A 665 -43.22 0.50 -36.34
N LEU A 666 -42.39 1.08 -35.46
CA LEU A 666 -42.85 1.89 -34.32
C LEU A 666 -43.58 3.17 -34.76
N GLU A 667 -43.11 3.83 -35.82
CA GLU A 667 -43.75 5.03 -36.38
C GLU A 667 -45.13 4.71 -36.97
N HIS A 668 -45.26 3.57 -37.67
CA HIS A 668 -46.55 3.09 -38.18
C HIS A 668 -47.50 2.70 -37.04
N GLU A 669 -47.03 1.97 -36.04
CA GLU A 669 -47.84 1.55 -34.89
C GLU A 669 -48.32 2.77 -34.07
N SER A 670 -47.45 3.75 -33.81
CA SER A 670 -47.80 5.02 -33.16
C SER A 670 -48.87 5.77 -33.97
N HIS A 671 -48.72 5.86 -35.29
CA HIS A 671 -49.67 6.59 -36.13
C HIS A 671 -51.04 5.89 -36.24
N ASP A 672 -51.07 4.56 -36.20
CA ASP A 672 -52.32 3.80 -36.12
C ASP A 672 -52.98 3.86 -34.74
N LEU A 673 -52.21 3.92 -33.65
CA LEU A 673 -52.73 4.18 -32.31
C LEU A 673 -53.40 5.57 -32.24
N GLU A 674 -52.74 6.62 -32.71
CA GLU A 674 -53.34 7.97 -32.77
C GLU A 674 -54.61 8.02 -33.61
N LYS A 675 -54.68 7.30 -34.75
CA LYS A 675 -55.91 7.21 -35.55
C LYS A 675 -57.04 6.53 -34.77
N ARG A 676 -56.76 5.43 -34.06
CA ARG A 676 -57.76 4.72 -33.24
C ARG A 676 -58.24 5.59 -32.08
N GLU A 677 -57.34 6.26 -31.38
CA GLU A 677 -57.66 7.19 -30.30
C GLU A 677 -58.55 8.34 -30.79
N ARG A 678 -58.16 9.00 -31.89
CA ARG A 678 -58.97 10.07 -32.51
C ARG A 678 -60.34 9.58 -33.00
N ALA A 679 -60.44 8.34 -33.49
CA ALA A 679 -61.72 7.74 -33.89
C ALA A 679 -62.62 7.42 -32.67
N LEU A 680 -62.05 6.91 -31.58
CA LEU A 680 -62.76 6.65 -30.33
C LEU A 680 -63.25 7.95 -29.68
N LEU A 681 -62.37 8.93 -29.48
CA LEU A 681 -62.73 10.25 -28.95
C LEU A 681 -63.83 10.94 -29.77
N LYS A 682 -63.78 10.85 -31.11
CA LYS A 682 -64.83 11.40 -31.97
C LYS A 682 -66.18 10.67 -31.78
N LYS A 683 -66.15 9.36 -31.56
CA LYS A 683 -67.36 8.55 -31.33
C LYS A 683 -67.95 8.84 -29.93
N GLU A 684 -67.13 8.92 -28.90
CA GLU A 684 -67.56 9.26 -27.54
C GLU A 684 -68.12 10.68 -27.46
N THR A 685 -67.43 11.67 -28.03
CA THR A 685 -67.93 13.06 -28.06
C THR A 685 -69.24 13.19 -28.84
N GLN A 686 -69.43 12.43 -29.92
CA GLN A 686 -70.70 12.40 -30.63
C GLN A 686 -71.82 11.79 -29.78
N ASN A 687 -71.58 10.63 -29.13
CA ASN A 687 -72.55 10.01 -28.22
C ASN A 687 -72.96 10.97 -27.08
N VAL A 688 -71.98 11.56 -26.37
CA VAL A 688 -72.23 12.52 -25.28
C VAL A 688 -73.01 13.74 -25.77
N GLN A 689 -72.77 14.22 -27.00
CA GLN A 689 -73.51 15.34 -27.56
C GLN A 689 -74.95 14.97 -27.94
N GLU A 690 -75.19 13.75 -28.42
CA GLU A 690 -76.53 13.21 -28.69
C GLU A 690 -77.33 13.01 -27.38
N ASP A 691 -76.69 12.47 -26.34
CA ASP A 691 -77.27 12.31 -25.00
C ASP A 691 -77.60 13.67 -24.34
N LEU A 692 -76.68 14.65 -24.39
CA LEU A 692 -76.95 16.01 -23.90
C LEU A 692 -78.10 16.69 -24.64
N ASN A 693 -78.20 16.51 -25.95
CA ASN A 693 -79.30 17.07 -26.74
C ASN A 693 -80.64 16.40 -26.39
N SER A 694 -80.63 15.08 -26.19
CA SER A 694 -81.78 14.31 -25.70
C SER A 694 -82.24 14.81 -24.33
N ALA A 695 -81.32 14.88 -23.35
CA ALA A 695 -81.58 15.38 -22.00
C ALA A 695 -82.15 16.80 -21.99
N LYS A 696 -81.53 17.72 -22.75
CA LYS A 696 -81.98 19.11 -22.89
C LYS A 696 -83.38 19.21 -23.48
N SER A 697 -83.72 18.38 -24.46
CA SER A 697 -85.06 18.37 -25.05
C SER A 697 -86.15 17.88 -24.08
N LYS A 698 -85.83 16.88 -23.23
CA LYS A 698 -86.72 16.39 -22.17
C LYS A 698 -86.94 17.45 -21.09
N LEU A 699 -85.87 18.09 -20.61
CA LEU A 699 -85.94 19.19 -19.63
C LEU A 699 -86.74 20.39 -20.17
N GLN A 700 -86.56 20.76 -21.45
CA GLN A 700 -87.33 21.86 -22.04
C GLN A 700 -88.83 21.56 -22.11
N LYS A 701 -89.22 20.30 -22.38
CA LYS A 701 -90.63 19.88 -22.31
C LYS A 701 -91.17 19.95 -20.88
N LEU A 702 -90.47 19.39 -19.89
CA LEU A 702 -90.86 19.49 -18.47
C LEU A 702 -91.03 20.93 -17.99
N VAL A 703 -90.12 21.84 -18.37
CA VAL A 703 -90.24 23.26 -17.99
C VAL A 703 -91.45 23.93 -18.65
N ALA A 704 -91.82 23.54 -19.87
CA ALA A 704 -93.03 24.03 -20.53
C ALA A 704 -94.31 23.47 -19.86
N ASP A 705 -94.33 22.16 -19.61
CA ASP A 705 -95.45 21.49 -18.94
C ASP A 705 -95.65 22.05 -17.52
N PHE A 706 -94.58 22.20 -16.74
CA PHE A 706 -94.62 22.81 -15.41
C PHE A 706 -95.18 24.24 -15.44
N LYS A 707 -94.73 25.09 -16.37
CA LYS A 707 -95.28 26.45 -16.53
C LYS A 707 -96.78 26.43 -16.82
N SER A 708 -97.24 25.58 -17.74
CA SER A 708 -98.66 25.46 -18.06
C SER A 708 -99.50 24.94 -16.88
N GLN A 709 -98.93 24.07 -16.04
CA GLN A 709 -99.58 23.56 -14.84
C GLN A 709 -99.65 24.63 -13.73
N LEU A 710 -98.60 25.45 -13.58
CA LEU A 710 -98.60 26.59 -12.64
C LEU A 710 -99.65 27.65 -13.00
N GLU A 711 -99.86 27.95 -14.29
CA GLU A 711 -100.88 28.92 -14.73
C GLU A 711 -102.33 28.48 -14.43
N ILE A 712 -102.55 27.20 -14.14
CA ILE A 712 -103.87 26.61 -13.85
C ILE A 712 -104.05 26.28 -12.35
N ALA A 713 -102.96 26.19 -11.58
CA ALA A 713 -102.97 25.68 -10.21
C ALA A 713 -103.31 26.74 -9.12
N GLN A 714 -104.05 26.31 -8.09
CA GLN A 714 -104.35 27.09 -6.89
C GLN A 714 -103.25 26.93 -5.82
N ALA A 715 -103.11 27.92 -4.93
CA ALA A 715 -101.97 28.11 -4.03
C ALA A 715 -101.51 26.85 -3.25
N ASP A 716 -102.45 26.04 -2.76
CA ASP A 716 -102.14 24.85 -1.95
C ASP A 716 -101.53 23.69 -2.77
N GLN A 717 -101.65 23.71 -4.10
CA GLN A 717 -101.18 22.64 -4.98
C GLN A 717 -99.72 22.84 -5.46
N TYR A 718 -99.16 24.06 -5.33
CA TYR A 718 -97.83 24.41 -5.83
C TYR A 718 -96.74 23.48 -5.27
N ASN A 719 -96.76 23.20 -3.96
CA ASN A 719 -95.79 22.30 -3.33
C ASN A 719 -95.85 20.87 -3.89
N SER A 720 -97.04 20.39 -4.28
CA SER A 720 -97.20 19.04 -4.87
C SER A 720 -96.74 18.97 -6.34
N LEU A 721 -96.81 20.08 -7.07
CA LEU A 721 -96.30 20.20 -8.43
C LEU A 721 -94.78 20.36 -8.44
N ILE A 722 -94.22 21.09 -7.47
CA ILE A 722 -92.77 21.18 -7.25
C ILE A 722 -92.20 19.80 -6.98
N LEU A 723 -92.72 19.05 -5.99
CA LEU A 723 -92.22 17.70 -5.67
C LEU A 723 -92.27 16.74 -6.87
N LYS A 724 -93.36 16.73 -7.65
CA LYS A 724 -93.45 15.88 -8.87
C LYS A 724 -92.49 16.30 -10.00
N THR A 725 -92.18 17.59 -10.10
CA THR A 725 -91.20 18.05 -11.09
C THR A 725 -89.77 17.84 -10.62
N GLU A 726 -89.51 17.90 -9.32
CA GLU A 726 -88.24 17.48 -8.71
C GLU A 726 -88.00 15.97 -8.91
N GLU A 727 -89.00 15.11 -8.71
CA GLU A 727 -88.92 13.66 -9.00
C GLU A 727 -88.63 13.39 -10.49
N THR A 728 -89.38 13.98 -11.42
CA THR A 728 -89.16 13.76 -12.86
C THR A 728 -87.86 14.39 -13.39
N VAL A 729 -87.34 15.43 -12.74
CA VAL A 729 -85.99 15.95 -13.01
C VAL A 729 -84.93 15.00 -12.46
N ALA A 730 -85.15 14.38 -11.29
CA ALA A 730 -84.27 13.34 -10.76
C ALA A 730 -84.20 12.12 -11.69
N ASP A 731 -85.33 11.63 -12.21
CA ASP A 731 -85.38 10.53 -13.20
C ASP A 731 -84.59 10.85 -14.49
N ILE A 732 -84.63 12.10 -14.96
CA ILE A 732 -83.84 12.54 -16.12
C ILE A 732 -82.35 12.60 -15.77
N ILE A 733 -81.99 13.09 -14.59
CA ILE A 733 -80.60 13.11 -14.12
C ILE A 733 -80.07 11.68 -13.98
N GLU A 734 -80.83 10.76 -13.38
CA GLU A 734 -80.45 9.36 -13.21
C GLU A 734 -80.34 8.61 -14.54
N SER A 735 -81.23 8.88 -15.51
CA SER A 735 -81.16 8.28 -16.85
C SER A 735 -80.11 8.91 -17.78
N CYS A 736 -79.59 10.10 -17.47
CA CYS A 736 -78.49 10.74 -18.19
C CYS A 736 -77.13 10.61 -17.46
N CYS A 737 -77.12 10.00 -16.27
CA CYS A 737 -75.91 9.63 -15.58
C CYS A 737 -75.37 8.30 -16.17
N PRO A 738 -74.08 8.18 -16.52
CA PRO A 738 -73.55 6.95 -17.05
C PRO A 738 -73.64 5.83 -15.99
N LYS A 739 -74.24 4.69 -16.35
CA LYS A 739 -74.38 3.53 -15.44
C LYS A 739 -73.05 2.86 -15.07
N ASP A 740 -71.95 3.26 -15.69
CA ASP A 740 -70.58 2.85 -15.35
C ASP A 740 -69.86 3.86 -14.43
N LEU A 741 -70.58 4.37 -13.44
CA LEU A 741 -70.02 4.79 -12.16
C LEU A 741 -70.75 4.08 -11.00
N ALA A 742 -70.96 2.77 -11.18
CA ALA A 742 -71.12 1.83 -10.08
C ALA A 742 -69.82 1.79 -9.27
N SER A 743 -69.66 2.78 -8.38
CA SER A 743 -68.79 2.65 -7.23
C SER A 743 -69.23 1.40 -6.47
N VAL A 744 -68.36 0.39 -6.48
CA VAL A 744 -68.43 -0.70 -5.50
C VAL A 744 -68.09 -0.10 -4.14
N GLU A 745 -69.10 0.53 -3.54
CA GLU A 745 -69.16 0.80 -2.12
C GLU A 745 -69.46 -0.51 -1.40
N GLU A 746 -68.45 -1.38 -1.33
CA GLU A 746 -68.37 -2.25 -0.15
C GLU A 746 -67.95 -1.37 1.03
N PRO A 747 -68.76 -1.28 2.10
CA PRO A 747 -68.37 -0.59 3.31
C PRO A 747 -67.29 -1.41 4.02
N TYR A 748 -66.03 -1.02 3.90
CA TYR A 748 -64.94 -1.48 4.77
C TYR A 748 -65.08 -0.83 6.16
N SER A 749 -66.21 -1.04 6.86
CA SER A 749 -66.45 -0.52 8.21
C SER A 749 -65.52 -1.13 9.26
N ASP A 750 -65.10 -2.38 9.04
CA ASP A 750 -64.48 -3.20 10.07
C ASP A 750 -62.94 -3.22 10.00
N TYR A 751 -62.35 -2.50 9.04
CA TYR A 751 -60.88 -2.42 8.91
C TYR A 751 -60.29 -1.42 9.92
N SER A 752 -59.59 -1.93 10.94
CA SER A 752 -58.76 -1.15 11.86
C SER A 752 -57.28 -1.26 11.45
N PRO A 753 -56.67 -0.20 10.89
CA PRO A 753 -55.27 -0.25 10.49
C PRO A 753 -54.35 -0.22 11.71
N GLN A 754 -53.39 -1.15 11.78
CA GLN A 754 -52.42 -1.22 12.87
C GLN A 754 -51.21 -0.29 12.66
N ALA A 755 -50.56 0.12 13.75
CA ALA A 755 -49.36 0.95 13.70
C ALA A 755 -48.24 0.25 12.92
N GLY A 756 -47.70 0.92 11.91
CA GLY A 756 -46.70 0.39 10.98
C GLY A 756 -47.27 -0.24 9.70
N GLU A 757 -48.59 -0.40 9.56
CA GLU A 757 -49.20 -0.95 8.34
C GLU A 757 -49.12 0.04 7.17
N LYS A 758 -48.88 -0.49 5.95
CA LYS A 758 -48.89 0.30 4.71
C LYS A 758 -50.26 0.28 4.07
N VAL A 759 -50.88 1.46 4.03
CA VAL A 759 -52.25 1.67 3.57
C VAL A 759 -52.29 2.68 2.43
N VAL A 760 -53.32 2.60 1.59
CA VAL A 760 -53.57 3.59 0.53
C VAL A 760 -54.50 4.67 1.10
N VAL A 761 -54.05 5.92 1.07
CA VAL A 761 -54.82 7.07 1.55
C VAL A 761 -55.53 7.75 0.37
N ILE A 762 -56.86 7.69 0.36
CA ILE A 762 -57.71 8.24 -0.70
C ILE A 762 -57.62 9.77 -0.69
N GLY A 763 -57.77 10.41 0.47
CA GLY A 763 -57.71 11.88 0.63
C GLY A 763 -56.38 12.55 0.25
N LEU A 764 -55.31 11.77 0.00
CA LEU A 764 -54.02 12.26 -0.52
C LEU A 764 -53.81 11.86 -2.01
N GLY A 765 -54.89 11.59 -2.73
CA GLY A 765 -54.86 11.21 -4.14
C GLY A 765 -54.42 9.77 -4.39
N GLY A 766 -54.83 8.83 -3.53
CA GLY A 766 -54.55 7.39 -3.67
C GLY A 766 -53.09 7.01 -3.42
N LYS A 767 -52.35 7.78 -2.60
CA LYS A 767 -50.93 7.55 -2.31
C LYS A 767 -50.72 6.61 -1.12
N LEU A 768 -49.63 5.86 -1.17
CA LEU A 768 -49.21 4.95 -0.09
C LEU A 768 -48.73 5.74 1.14
N GLY A 769 -49.38 5.52 2.28
CA GLY A 769 -48.99 6.02 3.60
C GLY A 769 -48.64 4.87 4.55
N THR A 770 -47.99 5.18 5.67
CA THR A 770 -47.75 4.24 6.78
C THR A 770 -48.42 4.77 8.03
N VAL A 771 -49.25 3.95 8.69
CA VAL A 771 -49.97 4.34 9.92
C VAL A 771 -48.96 4.48 11.06
N VAL A 772 -49.02 5.59 11.81
CA VAL A 772 -48.07 5.93 12.88
C VAL A 772 -48.69 5.70 14.26
N GLU A 773 -49.95 6.10 14.42
CA GLU A 773 -50.73 5.94 15.65
C GLU A 773 -52.06 5.27 15.28
N GLU A 774 -52.43 4.24 16.03
CA GLU A 774 -53.74 3.58 15.94
C GLU A 774 -54.84 4.51 16.49
N PRO A 775 -56.08 4.42 15.99
CA PRO A 775 -57.20 5.13 16.59
C PRO A 775 -57.48 4.58 18.00
N GLY A 776 -57.63 5.46 18.99
CA GLY A 776 -58.22 5.08 20.28
C GLY A 776 -59.70 4.79 20.14
N ASP A 777 -60.30 4.05 21.07
CA ASP A 777 -61.67 3.50 20.95
C ASP A 777 -62.77 4.53 20.61
N ASP A 778 -62.59 5.82 20.95
CA ASP A 778 -63.53 6.91 20.67
C ASP A 778 -63.11 7.88 19.53
N ASP A 779 -61.91 7.73 18.92
CA ASP A 779 -61.33 8.75 18.02
C ASP A 779 -61.35 8.32 16.53
N GLU A 780 -62.22 8.92 15.71
CA GLU A 780 -62.44 8.55 14.29
C GLU A 780 -61.24 8.83 13.32
N THR A 781 -60.13 9.39 13.82
CA THR A 781 -58.99 9.82 13.00
C THR A 781 -57.70 9.07 13.31
N VAL A 782 -56.98 8.70 12.25
CA VAL A 782 -55.74 7.92 12.27
C VAL A 782 -54.58 8.79 11.79
N LEU A 783 -53.44 8.80 12.48
CA LEU A 783 -52.25 9.54 12.04
C LEU A 783 -51.46 8.71 11.03
N VAL A 784 -51.41 9.16 9.78
CA VAL A 784 -50.67 8.50 8.69
C VAL A 784 -49.49 9.36 8.24
N GLN A 785 -48.32 8.74 8.09
CA GLN A 785 -47.12 9.38 7.55
C GLN A 785 -46.96 9.05 6.06
N HIS A 786 -46.82 10.09 5.25
CA HIS A 786 -46.45 10.02 3.84
C HIS A 786 -45.16 10.82 3.62
N GLY A 787 -44.05 10.12 3.36
CA GLY A 787 -42.72 10.73 3.28
C GLY A 787 -42.32 11.40 4.60
N LYS A 788 -42.10 12.72 4.57
CA LYS A 788 -41.73 13.54 5.74
C LYS A 788 -42.92 14.22 6.43
N ILE A 789 -44.14 14.05 5.93
CA ILE A 789 -45.34 14.73 6.43
C ILE A 789 -46.22 13.72 7.18
N ARG A 790 -46.74 14.12 8.34
CA ARG A 790 -47.74 13.36 9.13
C ARG A 790 -49.07 14.10 9.08
N VAL A 791 -50.15 13.39 8.77
CA VAL A 791 -51.50 13.96 8.61
C VAL A 791 -52.50 13.07 9.34
N ARG A 792 -53.44 13.67 10.10
CA ARG A 792 -54.59 12.93 10.64
C ARG A 792 -55.66 12.81 9.57
N ILE A 793 -56.07 11.58 9.27
CA ILE A 793 -57.02 11.25 8.21
C ILE A 793 -58.16 10.42 8.84
N LYS A 794 -59.39 10.63 8.38
CA LYS A 794 -60.55 9.86 8.89
C LYS A 794 -60.46 8.41 8.43
N ARG A 795 -60.86 7.47 9.30
CA ARG A 795 -60.79 6.02 9.03
C ARG A 795 -61.41 5.59 7.68
N LYS A 796 -62.42 6.32 7.20
CA LYS A 796 -63.14 6.09 5.94
C LYS A 796 -62.30 6.35 4.67
N ASP A 797 -61.23 7.14 4.77
CA ASP A 797 -60.37 7.52 3.63
C ASP A 797 -59.14 6.62 3.45
N ILE A 798 -59.12 5.45 4.11
CA ILE A 798 -57.97 4.54 4.19
C ILE A 798 -58.37 3.16 3.65
N LYS A 799 -57.58 2.59 2.73
CA LYS A 799 -57.80 1.24 2.16
C LYS A 799 -56.61 0.30 2.40
N PRO A 800 -56.85 -0.99 2.74
CA PRO A 800 -55.81 -2.01 2.82
C PRO A 800 -55.21 -2.32 1.44
N LEU A 801 -53.98 -2.82 1.42
CA LEU A 801 -53.32 -3.33 0.21
C LEU A 801 -53.64 -4.84 0.05
N PRO A 802 -54.21 -5.29 -1.09
CA PRO A 802 -54.64 -6.68 -1.24
C PRO A 802 -53.45 -7.66 -1.23
N ARG A 803 -53.56 -8.74 -0.45
CA ARG A 803 -52.58 -9.84 -0.39
C ARG A 803 -52.94 -10.94 -1.38
N SER A 804 -52.16 -11.13 -2.45
CA SER A 804 -52.27 -12.34 -3.29
C SER A 804 -51.59 -13.54 -2.62
N THR A 805 -52.27 -14.68 -2.63
CA THR A 805 -51.92 -15.92 -1.92
C THR A 805 -50.63 -16.59 -2.44
N ILE A 806 -49.81 -17.15 -1.54
CA ILE A 806 -48.66 -18.02 -1.86
C ILE A 806 -48.73 -19.33 -1.08
N SER A 807 -48.49 -20.45 -1.78
CA SER A 807 -48.09 -21.80 -1.31
C SER A 807 -47.81 -22.68 -2.55
N GLN A 808 -47.03 -23.76 -2.56
CA GLN A 808 -46.01 -24.38 -1.68
C GLN A 808 -45.33 -25.50 -2.54
N THR A 809 -44.07 -25.91 -2.45
CA THR A 809 -42.85 -25.60 -1.67
C THR A 809 -41.68 -25.42 -2.68
N SER A 810 -40.56 -24.69 -2.50
CA SER A 810 -39.61 -24.42 -1.41
C SER A 810 -38.56 -25.52 -1.12
N ASN A 811 -37.41 -25.47 -1.82
CA ASN A 811 -36.05 -25.25 -1.23
C ASN A 811 -34.86 -25.87 -2.02
N ARG A 812 -34.10 -25.03 -2.73
CA ARG A 812 -32.61 -24.99 -2.83
C ARG A 812 -32.20 -24.02 -3.96
N SER A 813 -31.94 -22.75 -3.66
CA SER A 813 -30.63 -22.21 -3.21
C SER A 813 -29.68 -21.78 -4.33
N LYS A 814 -29.97 -20.63 -4.95
CA LYS A 814 -28.93 -19.67 -5.37
C LYS A 814 -29.17 -18.34 -4.63
N ARG A 815 -28.08 -17.75 -4.11
CA ARG A 815 -28.09 -16.57 -3.25
C ARG A 815 -28.36 -15.29 -4.07
N GLN A 816 -29.42 -14.57 -3.75
CA GLN A 816 -29.42 -13.11 -3.71
C GLN A 816 -29.61 -12.71 -2.25
N VAL A 817 -28.78 -11.81 -1.73
CA VAL A 817 -28.86 -11.34 -0.34
C VAL A 817 -29.42 -9.93 -0.30
N ASN A 818 -30.57 -9.81 0.34
CA ASN A 818 -31.20 -8.64 0.95
C ASN A 818 -30.70 -7.24 0.54
N MET A 819 -31.54 -6.51 -0.22
CA MET A 819 -31.78 -5.10 0.06
C MET A 819 -32.98 -4.95 1.01
N LYS A 820 -32.67 -4.98 2.31
CA LYS A 820 -33.40 -4.24 3.34
C LYS A 820 -32.51 -4.19 4.56
N ASP A 821 -31.68 -3.16 4.60
CA ASP A 821 -31.25 -2.62 5.88
C ASP A 821 -31.11 -1.10 5.81
N LEU A 822 -31.34 -0.49 6.96
CA LEU A 822 -31.09 0.91 7.30
C LEU A 822 -31.65 1.99 6.36
N GLY A 823 -32.88 2.38 6.67
CA GLY A 823 -33.23 3.79 6.74
C GLY A 823 -32.50 4.50 7.89
N SER A 824 -31.16 4.58 7.83
CA SER A 824 -30.32 5.52 8.59
C SER A 824 -28.95 5.61 7.91
N VAL A 825 -28.36 6.81 7.87
CA VAL A 825 -27.12 7.12 7.11
C VAL A 825 -27.25 7.04 5.57
N LEU A 826 -28.05 7.94 5.00
CA LEU A 826 -27.82 8.44 3.62
C LEU A 826 -27.56 9.95 3.65
N GLN A 827 -26.42 10.30 4.24
CA GLN A 827 -25.75 11.58 4.09
C GLN A 827 -24.42 11.37 3.34
N MET A 828 -24.49 10.87 2.10
CA MET A 828 -23.43 11.04 1.10
C MET A 828 -24.08 11.32 -0.25
N GLN A 829 -23.44 12.20 -1.02
CA GLN A 829 -24.03 12.85 -2.19
C GLN A 829 -23.98 11.93 -3.42
N SER A 830 -25.13 11.43 -3.87
CA SER A 830 -25.27 10.89 -5.22
C SER A 830 -25.51 12.03 -6.20
N GLU A 831 -24.59 12.25 -7.14
CA GLU A 831 -24.82 13.20 -8.22
C GLU A 831 -25.88 12.67 -9.20
N PRO A 832 -26.77 13.54 -9.73
CA PRO A 832 -27.70 13.14 -10.78
C PRO A 832 -26.96 12.78 -12.07
N VAL A 833 -27.42 11.73 -12.76
CA VAL A 833 -26.91 11.28 -14.05
C VAL A 833 -27.01 12.41 -15.09
N ARG A 834 -25.89 12.73 -15.73
CA ARG A 834 -25.74 13.92 -16.60
C ARG A 834 -26.24 13.63 -18.02
N ILE A 835 -27.52 13.88 -18.28
CA ILE A 835 -28.10 13.76 -19.64
C ILE A 835 -28.21 15.15 -20.27
N GLN A 836 -27.54 15.34 -21.41
CA GLN A 836 -27.66 16.53 -22.24
C GLN A 836 -28.84 16.38 -23.20
N THR A 837 -29.65 17.44 -23.31
CA THR A 837 -30.85 17.53 -24.17
C THR A 837 -30.92 18.92 -24.79
N SER A 838 -31.73 19.09 -25.83
CA SER A 838 -32.02 20.42 -26.40
C SER A 838 -32.65 21.37 -25.38
N LYS A 839 -33.44 20.86 -24.44
CA LYS A 839 -34.12 21.67 -23.40
C LYS A 839 -33.19 22.16 -22.29
N ASN A 840 -32.02 21.54 -22.07
CA ASN A 840 -31.07 21.95 -21.01
C ASN A 840 -29.69 22.39 -21.56
N THR A 841 -29.62 22.73 -22.85
CA THR A 841 -28.41 23.27 -23.49
C THR A 841 -28.63 24.72 -23.93
N LEU A 842 -27.66 25.59 -23.67
CA LEU A 842 -27.55 26.96 -24.16
C LEU A 842 -26.32 27.06 -25.06
N ASP A 843 -26.47 27.57 -26.28
CA ASP A 843 -25.37 27.76 -27.22
C ASP A 843 -25.08 29.27 -27.38
N LEU A 844 -23.85 29.65 -27.06
CA LEU A 844 -23.34 31.03 -27.08
C LEU A 844 -22.29 31.25 -28.18
N ARG A 845 -22.07 30.25 -29.05
CA ARG A 845 -21.08 30.33 -30.14
C ARG A 845 -21.47 31.41 -31.16
N GLY A 846 -20.51 32.25 -31.52
CA GLY A 846 -20.69 33.31 -32.52
C GLY A 846 -21.36 34.59 -32.01
N MET A 847 -21.85 34.63 -30.76
CA MET A 847 -22.43 35.83 -30.16
C MET A 847 -21.36 36.85 -29.74
N ARG A 848 -21.73 38.13 -29.65
CA ARG A 848 -20.87 39.15 -29.02
C ARG A 848 -20.93 39.02 -27.49
N ALA A 849 -19.86 39.43 -26.80
CA ALA A 849 -19.71 39.28 -25.35
C ALA A 849 -20.94 39.76 -24.54
N GLU A 850 -21.41 40.99 -24.78
CA GLU A 850 -22.56 41.59 -24.09
C GLU A 850 -23.91 40.92 -24.39
N GLU A 851 -24.00 40.21 -25.51
CA GLU A 851 -25.20 39.45 -25.91
C GLU A 851 -25.20 38.07 -25.25
N ALA A 852 -24.04 37.41 -25.22
CA ALA A 852 -23.84 36.15 -24.53
C ALA A 852 -24.13 36.23 -23.02
N ILE A 853 -23.76 37.34 -22.35
CA ILE A 853 -24.13 37.59 -20.94
C ILE A 853 -25.64 37.63 -20.76
N ARG A 854 -26.34 38.41 -21.58
CA ARG A 854 -27.79 38.59 -21.47
C ARG A 854 -28.53 37.28 -21.71
N GLN A 855 -28.10 36.50 -22.70
CA GLN A 855 -28.62 35.15 -22.94
C GLN A 855 -28.36 34.21 -21.75
N LEU A 856 -27.14 34.24 -21.17
CA LEU A 856 -26.79 33.42 -20.00
C LEU A 856 -27.63 33.79 -18.77
N ASP A 857 -27.75 35.07 -18.42
CA ASP A 857 -28.51 35.52 -17.26
C ASP A 857 -30.01 35.19 -17.42
N MET A 858 -30.59 35.40 -18.61
CA MET A 858 -31.98 35.00 -18.90
C MET A 858 -32.16 33.48 -18.81
N ALA A 859 -31.21 32.69 -19.32
CA ALA A 859 -31.24 31.24 -19.28
C ALA A 859 -31.04 30.65 -17.87
N ILE A 860 -30.40 31.39 -16.95
CA ILE A 860 -30.33 31.02 -15.52
C ILE A 860 -31.60 31.46 -14.77
N ALA A 861 -32.13 32.65 -15.08
CA ALA A 861 -33.32 33.18 -14.42
C ALA A 861 -34.58 32.33 -14.70
N GLY A 862 -34.77 31.88 -15.94
CA GLY A 862 -35.91 31.07 -16.38
C GLY A 862 -35.84 29.58 -16.04
N ARG A 863 -35.08 29.19 -15.01
CA ARG A 863 -34.88 27.78 -14.62
C ARG A 863 -35.36 27.47 -13.22
N ASP A 864 -35.88 26.27 -13.05
CA ASP A 864 -36.28 25.71 -11.76
C ASP A 864 -35.08 25.31 -10.90
N THR A 865 -35.28 25.29 -9.59
CA THR A 865 -34.27 24.95 -8.59
C THR A 865 -33.87 23.47 -8.71
N GLY A 866 -32.56 23.18 -8.63
CA GLY A 866 -32.01 21.83 -8.81
C GLY A 866 -31.82 21.39 -10.28
N SER A 867 -32.06 22.27 -11.26
CA SER A 867 -31.82 21.97 -12.68
C SER A 867 -30.35 22.10 -13.09
N ILE A 868 -29.96 21.36 -14.14
CA ILE A 868 -28.62 21.39 -14.74
C ILE A 868 -28.70 22.13 -16.08
N LEU A 869 -27.76 23.03 -16.34
CA LEU A 869 -27.65 23.80 -17.59
C LEU A 869 -26.28 23.56 -18.25
N PHE A 870 -26.29 23.04 -19.48
CA PHE A 870 -25.09 22.91 -20.33
C PHE A 870 -24.91 24.20 -21.13
N ILE A 871 -23.72 24.80 -21.12
CA ILE A 871 -23.42 26.09 -21.76
C ILE A 871 -22.27 25.87 -22.75
N ILE A 872 -22.57 25.96 -24.05
CA ILE A 872 -21.60 25.81 -25.13
C ILE A 872 -21.07 27.19 -25.50
N HIS A 873 -19.80 27.45 -25.17
CA HIS A 873 -19.11 28.71 -25.49
C HIS A 873 -18.09 28.56 -26.65
N GLY A 874 -17.80 27.32 -27.06
CA GLY A 874 -16.87 27.00 -28.14
C GLY A 874 -15.38 27.10 -27.77
N MET A 875 -14.52 26.78 -28.75
CA MET A 875 -13.05 26.67 -28.62
C MET A 875 -12.29 27.84 -29.27
N GLY A 876 -12.92 29.00 -29.43
CA GLY A 876 -12.31 30.17 -30.06
C GLY A 876 -11.25 30.86 -29.20
N THR A 877 -11.17 32.19 -29.30
CA THR A 877 -10.19 33.06 -28.58
C THR A 877 -10.32 33.10 -27.05
N GLY A 878 -11.02 32.16 -26.41
CA GLY A 878 -11.20 32.10 -24.96
C GLY A 878 -12.17 33.12 -24.35
N VAL A 879 -12.38 34.28 -25.00
CA VAL A 879 -13.13 35.43 -24.45
C VAL A 879 -14.51 35.05 -23.90
N ILE A 880 -15.34 34.31 -24.65
CA ILE A 880 -16.67 33.90 -24.17
C ILE A 880 -16.57 32.88 -23.01
N LYS A 881 -15.54 32.01 -23.02
CA LYS A 881 -15.31 31.03 -21.93
C LYS A 881 -15.01 31.75 -20.62
N GLU A 882 -14.01 32.63 -20.63
CA GLU A 882 -13.56 33.37 -19.43
C GLU A 882 -14.71 34.18 -18.85
N LEU A 883 -15.46 34.85 -19.72
CA LEU A 883 -16.56 35.72 -19.35
C LEU A 883 -17.78 34.94 -18.80
N VAL A 884 -18.10 33.77 -19.37
CA VAL A 884 -19.12 32.84 -18.83
C VAL A 884 -18.70 32.34 -17.43
N LEU A 885 -17.44 31.94 -17.25
CA LEU A 885 -16.93 31.46 -15.96
C LEU A 885 -16.96 32.57 -14.90
N GLU A 886 -16.54 33.78 -15.25
CA GLU A 886 -16.62 34.94 -14.35
C GLU A 886 -18.08 35.21 -13.94
N ARG A 887 -19.01 35.21 -14.90
CA ARG A 887 -20.43 35.45 -14.63
C ARG A 887 -21.04 34.37 -13.74
N LEU A 888 -20.80 33.09 -14.04
CA LEU A 888 -21.26 31.96 -13.22
C LEU A 888 -20.70 32.00 -11.79
N SER A 889 -19.45 32.43 -11.60
CA SER A 889 -18.85 32.57 -10.26
C SER A 889 -19.50 33.65 -9.39
N LYS A 890 -20.14 34.64 -10.00
CA LYS A 890 -20.77 35.79 -9.32
C LYS A 890 -22.30 35.67 -9.24
N HIS A 891 -22.91 34.67 -9.88
CA HIS A 891 -24.38 34.58 -10.02
C HIS A 891 -25.04 33.85 -8.85
N THR A 892 -25.89 34.55 -8.09
CA THR A 892 -26.49 34.07 -6.81
C THR A 892 -27.30 32.78 -6.91
N ARG A 893 -27.88 32.49 -8.09
CA ARG A 893 -28.63 31.25 -8.37
C ARG A 893 -27.79 30.08 -8.89
N VAL A 894 -26.46 30.19 -8.93
CA VAL A 894 -25.58 29.06 -9.31
C VAL A 894 -24.99 28.44 -8.05
N SER A 895 -25.24 27.14 -7.84
CA SER A 895 -24.73 26.40 -6.68
C SER A 895 -23.27 25.96 -6.86
N ARG A 896 -22.94 25.49 -8.07
CA ARG A 896 -21.60 25.10 -8.52
C ARG A 896 -21.61 25.05 -10.06
N TYR A 897 -20.42 25.06 -10.66
CA TYR A 897 -20.24 24.83 -12.09
C TYR A 897 -18.98 24.00 -12.35
N GLU A 898 -18.98 23.26 -13.46
CA GLU A 898 -17.90 22.35 -13.84
C GLU A 898 -17.60 22.52 -15.33
N GLN A 899 -16.32 22.52 -15.72
CA GLN A 899 -15.95 22.43 -17.13
C GLN A 899 -16.06 20.97 -17.58
N ALA A 900 -16.59 20.73 -18.79
CA ALA A 900 -16.74 19.37 -19.29
C ALA A 900 -15.37 18.66 -19.47
N ASN A 901 -15.40 17.33 -19.43
CA ASN A 901 -14.22 16.44 -19.48
C ASN A 901 -13.25 16.78 -20.65
N PRO A 902 -11.94 16.46 -20.57
CA PRO A 902 -10.92 16.89 -21.54
C PRO A 902 -11.16 16.52 -23.02
N ILE A 903 -12.12 15.65 -23.31
CA ILE A 903 -12.49 15.23 -24.66
C ILE A 903 -13.47 16.23 -25.32
N ASN A 904 -14.22 17.02 -24.53
CA ASN A 904 -15.23 17.99 -25.00
C ASN A 904 -14.86 19.43 -24.61
N HIS A 905 -13.74 19.94 -25.11
CA HIS A 905 -13.39 21.35 -24.95
C HIS A 905 -14.45 22.27 -25.60
N GLY A 906 -14.95 23.26 -24.84
CA GLY A 906 -15.94 24.23 -25.34
C GLY A 906 -17.31 24.22 -24.64
N CYS A 907 -17.51 23.41 -23.60
CA CYS A 907 -18.75 23.36 -22.81
C CYS A 907 -18.49 23.44 -21.30
N THR A 908 -19.34 24.20 -20.59
CA THR A 908 -19.38 24.35 -19.13
C THR A 908 -20.77 23.97 -18.61
N VAL A 909 -20.85 23.23 -17.51
CA VAL A 909 -22.09 22.77 -16.87
C VAL A 909 -22.33 23.58 -15.60
N ALA A 910 -23.50 24.21 -15.48
CA ALA A 910 -23.91 24.96 -14.29
C ALA A 910 -25.09 24.27 -13.57
N TYR A 911 -25.06 24.28 -12.24
CA TYR A 911 -26.09 23.67 -11.39
C TYR A 911 -26.90 24.78 -10.70
N ILE A 912 -28.19 24.89 -11.04
CA ILE A 912 -29.05 25.98 -10.58
C ILE A 912 -29.60 25.70 -9.18
N LYS A 913 -29.50 26.69 -8.29
CA LYS A 913 -29.98 26.66 -6.91
C LYS A 913 -31.40 27.21 -6.78
#